data_AF-A0A7Y7H2N2-F1
#
_entry.id   AF-A0A7Y7H2N2-F1
#
_cell.length_a   1.000
_cell.length_b   1.000
_cell.length_c   1.000
_cell.angle_alpha   90.00
_cell.angle_beta   90.00
_cell.angle_gamma   90.00
#
_symmetry.space_group_name_H-M   'P 1'
#
loop_
_entity.id
_entity.type
_entity.pdbx_description
1 polymer ?
#
loop_
_entity_poly.entity_id
_entity_poly.type
_entity_poly.pdbx_seq_one_letter_code
_entity_poly.pdbx_strand_id
1 'polypeptide(L)'
;MEIGNFFNLLKKYRTVLIIIPLVAVITSFFLVKNLPDNYQSHAEIATGIVDASSHLLDQDPTTNVQEQQVYREFSNLMAIMKLKKLIDQVSYSLMIHDLSDPYPFRKQSKELLELRPYEKDNVLAIFKKKFATLQPLSVYDKTENSLIGLLRSMKYDERNIVKDLLIYREESSDFISVSFNSENPQLSAFVVNTLCKQFIDYYTQSVKQNESNAVNFLSNLLDTKRKALSEKTSELQQYKIQNGVLNLDEQSKAIFSQIMTYNDRKLQAEKDVISNQGAIDAIVQKFSPDERKYVESITNKYNQAIISTQDQLHILEDQYVRSGFNNKYKESLDSLQQQLSNQINLTSDKYITNPLVSKEDQVKQKLGLEISRDLAKYSVKSINDELTNLNAKFSRLVPFDAKVKTLYFDIDIAGKEYLDVLNKYNETNLRSSISIKLVQIEMAQPDVAQPSKKMLLIILSGMGSLFACLFWLFILFYIDDTIKSPTELVNKTQLPLLGYLNKISGENLDLRKLWDVEHREKMKIFKELLRSIRFEIDQELKGEKILAITSIEPAEGKTLLAISLAYSYSMINKRVLLIDGNFNNATISNTAQPQVYLEDYFKNSQFGQPELSSLNTTVLGNRGGDVTLLEIGSEAFVKSKFDELRSKYDIVIIDTAPLTALNKSKEWLLFANKTIAVFEANRKINNIQKQHITYLKGLENKFAGWVLNKTEYNQNKEKRS
;
A
#
# COMPACT_ATOMS: atom_id res chain seq x y z
N MET A 1 -17.23 25.89 36.30
CA MET A 1 -18.06 26.38 35.17
C MET A 1 -19.49 26.00 35.44
N GLU A 2 -20.41 26.97 35.61
CA GLU A 2 -21.83 26.64 35.74
C GLU A 2 -22.42 26.40 34.34
N ILE A 3 -22.62 25.13 33.99
CA ILE A 3 -23.28 24.69 32.74
C ILE A 3 -24.62 25.43 32.51
N GLY A 4 -25.32 25.83 33.59
CA GLY A 4 -26.55 26.61 33.52
C GLY A 4 -26.42 27.96 32.80
N ASN A 5 -25.27 28.65 32.91
CA ASN A 5 -25.07 29.94 32.25
C ASN A 5 -24.91 29.78 30.73
N PHE A 6 -24.37 28.65 30.28
CA PHE A 6 -24.29 28.32 28.86
C PHE A 6 -25.68 28.07 28.28
N PHE A 7 -26.57 27.34 28.97
CA PHE A 7 -27.95 27.15 28.51
C PHE A 7 -28.75 28.46 28.40
N ASN A 8 -28.52 29.41 29.29
CA ASN A 8 -29.13 30.74 29.18
C ASN A 8 -28.63 31.51 27.95
N LEU A 9 -27.34 31.38 27.60
CA LEU A 9 -26.78 31.92 26.37
C LEU A 9 -27.42 31.29 25.13
N LEU A 10 -27.56 29.96 25.12
CA LEU A 10 -28.25 29.24 24.03
C LEU A 10 -29.69 29.73 23.86
N LYS A 11 -30.43 29.94 24.97
CA LYS A 11 -31.80 30.46 24.93
C LYS A 11 -31.86 31.88 24.37
N LYS A 12 -30.89 32.74 24.70
CA LYS A 12 -30.78 34.10 24.16
C LYS A 12 -30.56 34.09 22.64
N TYR A 13 -29.75 33.17 22.13
CA TYR A 13 -29.43 33.04 20.70
C TYR A 13 -30.23 31.94 19.98
N ARG A 14 -31.39 31.54 20.52
CA ARG A 14 -32.23 30.47 19.93
C ARG A 14 -32.62 30.72 18.47
N THR A 15 -32.81 31.98 18.09
CA THR A 15 -33.15 32.36 16.72
C THR A 15 -31.99 32.10 15.77
N VAL A 16 -30.76 32.42 16.18
CA VAL A 16 -29.53 32.15 15.41
C VAL A 16 -29.31 30.66 15.23
N LEU A 17 -29.52 29.87 16.28
CA LEU A 17 -29.40 28.40 16.26
C LEU A 17 -30.42 27.71 15.34
N ILE A 18 -31.52 28.38 14.97
CA ILE A 18 -32.53 27.84 14.06
C ILE A 18 -32.32 28.37 12.65
N ILE A 19 -32.11 29.70 12.50
CA ILE A 19 -32.04 30.35 11.20
C ILE A 19 -30.81 29.90 10.41
N ILE A 20 -29.63 29.81 11.04
CA ILE A 20 -28.40 29.46 10.31
C ILE A 20 -28.47 28.02 9.75
N PRO A 21 -28.86 26.99 10.53
CA PRO A 21 -29.04 25.65 9.97
C PRO A 21 -30.13 25.55 8.92
N LEU A 22 -31.23 26.30 9.08
CA LEU A 22 -32.30 26.34 8.08
C LEU A 22 -31.79 26.92 6.75
N VAL A 23 -31.04 28.02 6.79
CA VAL A 23 -30.44 28.62 5.59
C VAL A 23 -29.43 27.67 4.95
N ALA A 24 -28.62 26.96 5.75
CA ALA A 24 -27.67 25.96 5.23
C ALA A 24 -28.39 24.81 4.52
N VAL A 25 -29.46 24.28 5.11
CA VAL A 25 -30.31 23.23 4.52
C VAL A 25 -30.96 23.72 3.22
N ILE A 26 -31.55 24.92 3.21
CA ILE A 26 -32.18 25.49 2.00
C ILE A 26 -31.14 25.70 0.89
N THR A 27 -29.99 26.27 1.22
CA THR A 27 -28.91 26.50 0.26
C THR A 27 -28.38 25.18 -0.29
N SER A 28 -28.13 24.20 0.58
CA SER A 28 -27.71 22.85 0.16
C SER A 28 -28.76 22.19 -0.72
N PHE A 29 -30.05 22.34 -0.42
CA PHE A 29 -31.13 21.83 -1.28
C PHE A 29 -31.04 22.43 -2.69
N PHE A 30 -30.89 23.75 -2.83
CA PHE A 30 -30.77 24.38 -4.16
C PHE A 30 -29.50 24.00 -4.91
N LEU A 31 -28.37 23.81 -4.22
CA LEU A 31 -27.12 23.36 -4.84
C LEU A 31 -27.20 21.91 -5.33
N VAL A 32 -27.86 21.05 -4.55
CA VAL A 32 -27.89 19.61 -4.78
C VAL A 32 -29.05 19.19 -5.69
N LYS A 33 -30.13 19.99 -5.77
CA LYS A 33 -31.32 19.73 -6.61
C LYS A 33 -30.97 19.56 -8.10
N ASN A 34 -29.96 20.29 -8.58
CA ASN A 34 -29.54 20.26 -9.98
C ASN A 34 -28.44 19.24 -10.28
N LEU A 35 -27.98 18.46 -9.28
CA LEU A 35 -27.03 17.38 -9.56
C LEU A 35 -27.73 16.29 -10.37
N PRO A 36 -27.08 15.77 -11.44
CA PRO A 36 -27.65 14.71 -12.25
C PRO A 36 -27.87 13.46 -11.39
N ASP A 37 -28.91 12.69 -11.72
CA ASP A 37 -29.10 11.37 -11.14
C ASP A 37 -28.04 10.41 -11.71
N ASN A 38 -27.71 9.37 -10.95
CA ASN A 38 -26.71 8.39 -11.33
C ASN A 38 -27.40 7.07 -11.67
N TYR A 39 -27.18 6.56 -12.88
CA TYR A 39 -27.73 5.32 -13.39
C TYR A 39 -26.59 4.33 -13.59
N GLN A 40 -26.75 3.11 -13.08
CA GLN A 40 -25.78 2.03 -13.27
C GLN A 40 -26.41 0.98 -14.16
N SER A 41 -25.69 0.56 -15.18
CA SER A 41 -26.05 -0.64 -15.94
C SER A 41 -24.95 -1.68 -15.77
N HIS A 42 -25.33 -2.96 -15.77
CA HIS A 42 -24.47 -4.12 -15.55
C HIS A 42 -24.63 -5.14 -16.69
N ALA A 43 -23.56 -5.83 -17.04
CA ALA A 43 -23.55 -6.96 -17.97
C ALA A 43 -22.58 -8.04 -17.49
N GLU A 44 -22.84 -9.26 -17.92
CA GLU A 44 -22.01 -10.42 -17.60
C GLU A 44 -21.50 -11.10 -18.86
N ILE A 45 -20.21 -11.42 -18.84
CA ILE A 45 -19.53 -12.20 -19.88
C ILE A 45 -19.14 -13.55 -19.28
N ALA A 46 -19.71 -14.63 -19.82
CA ALA A 46 -19.25 -15.99 -19.55
C ALA A 46 -17.94 -16.25 -20.30
N THR A 47 -16.95 -16.82 -19.60
CA THR A 47 -15.61 -17.01 -20.15
C THR A 47 -15.34 -18.45 -20.58
N GLY A 48 -15.96 -19.43 -19.94
CA GLY A 48 -15.70 -20.86 -20.11
C GLY A 48 -14.34 -21.30 -19.54
N ILE A 49 -13.66 -20.46 -18.75
CA ILE A 49 -12.32 -20.75 -18.21
C ILE A 49 -12.41 -21.84 -17.14
N VAL A 50 -13.41 -21.76 -16.26
CA VAL A 50 -13.59 -22.71 -15.16
C VAL A 50 -13.88 -24.11 -15.73
N ASP A 51 -14.76 -24.22 -16.73
CA ASP A 51 -15.09 -25.47 -17.41
C ASP A 51 -13.93 -26.01 -18.27
N ALA A 52 -13.22 -25.12 -18.98
CA ALA A 52 -12.03 -25.50 -19.75
C ALA A 52 -10.92 -26.09 -18.85
N SER A 53 -10.73 -25.52 -17.67
CA SER A 53 -9.69 -25.95 -16.72
C SER A 53 -9.99 -27.31 -16.10
N SER A 54 -11.26 -27.67 -15.91
CA SER A 54 -11.65 -28.98 -15.39
C SER A 54 -11.46 -30.11 -16.43
N HIS A 55 -11.70 -29.82 -17.71
CA HIS A 55 -11.52 -30.80 -18.80
C HIS A 55 -10.07 -31.08 -19.20
N LEU A 56 -9.13 -30.20 -18.85
CA LEU A 56 -7.72 -30.33 -19.24
C LEU A 56 -6.96 -31.41 -18.44
N LEU A 57 -7.42 -31.83 -17.25
CA LEU A 57 -6.52 -32.37 -16.23
C LEU A 57 -7.15 -33.43 -15.30
N ASP A 58 -7.63 -34.54 -15.86
CA ASP A 58 -7.99 -35.76 -15.10
C ASP A 58 -6.76 -36.47 -14.45
N GLN A 59 -5.58 -35.83 -14.34
CA GLN A 59 -4.31 -36.49 -13.99
C GLN A 59 -3.43 -35.87 -12.89
N ASP A 60 -3.77 -34.76 -12.20
CA ASP A 60 -2.98 -34.36 -11.01
C ASP A 60 -3.72 -33.45 -9.99
N PRO A 61 -3.80 -33.82 -8.69
CA PRO A 61 -4.66 -33.17 -7.70
C PRO A 61 -3.95 -32.05 -6.92
N THR A 62 -3.33 -31.07 -7.60
CA THR A 62 -2.79 -29.87 -6.93
C THR A 62 -3.73 -28.67 -7.11
N THR A 63 -4.71 -28.56 -6.22
CA THR A 63 -5.75 -27.52 -6.20
C THR A 63 -5.20 -26.08 -6.25
N ASN A 64 -4.03 -25.82 -5.65
CA ASN A 64 -3.45 -24.47 -5.58
C ASN A 64 -2.89 -23.94 -6.91
N VAL A 65 -2.37 -24.82 -7.79
CA VAL A 65 -1.82 -24.39 -9.09
C VAL A 65 -2.96 -24.07 -10.07
N GLN A 66 -4.10 -24.76 -9.93
CA GLN A 66 -5.30 -24.59 -10.74
C GLN A 66 -5.92 -23.20 -10.52
N GLU A 67 -6.13 -22.80 -9.27
CA GLU A 67 -6.74 -21.51 -8.94
C GLU A 67 -5.87 -20.33 -9.38
N GLN A 68 -4.54 -20.46 -9.28
CA GLN A 68 -3.59 -19.45 -9.77
C GLN A 68 -3.64 -19.26 -11.29
N GLN A 69 -3.74 -20.36 -12.05
CA GLN A 69 -3.87 -20.29 -13.50
C GLN A 69 -5.20 -19.64 -13.90
N VAL A 70 -6.31 -20.07 -13.30
CA VAL A 70 -7.63 -19.47 -13.55
C VAL A 70 -7.61 -17.98 -13.22
N TYR A 71 -7.08 -17.59 -12.05
CA TYR A 71 -6.95 -16.19 -11.67
C TYR A 71 -6.15 -15.37 -12.69
N ARG A 72 -5.03 -15.91 -13.18
CA ARG A 72 -4.20 -15.25 -14.20
C ARG A 72 -4.96 -15.05 -15.51
N GLU A 73 -5.72 -16.04 -15.97
CA GLU A 73 -6.52 -15.91 -17.19
C GLU A 73 -7.61 -14.83 -17.05
N PHE A 74 -8.36 -14.82 -15.94
CA PHE A 74 -9.33 -13.75 -15.66
C PHE A 74 -8.67 -12.37 -15.58
N SER A 75 -7.50 -12.27 -14.92
CA SER A 75 -6.75 -11.01 -14.83
C SER A 75 -6.33 -10.51 -16.21
N ASN A 76 -5.87 -11.41 -17.08
CA ASN A 76 -5.52 -11.10 -18.46
C ASN A 76 -6.73 -10.60 -19.25
N LEU A 77 -7.88 -11.28 -19.17
CA LEU A 77 -9.11 -10.84 -19.85
C LEU A 77 -9.55 -9.44 -19.37
N MET A 78 -9.59 -9.21 -18.06
CA MET A 78 -9.94 -7.90 -17.49
C MET A 78 -8.94 -6.80 -17.89
N ALA A 79 -7.65 -7.12 -17.99
CA ALA A 79 -6.64 -6.18 -18.47
C ALA A 79 -6.84 -5.85 -19.96
N ILE A 80 -7.18 -6.84 -20.79
CA ILE A 80 -7.51 -6.64 -22.21
C ILE A 80 -8.72 -5.71 -22.34
N MET A 81 -9.78 -5.92 -21.55
CA MET A 81 -10.97 -5.05 -21.54
C MET A 81 -10.65 -3.59 -21.21
N LYS A 82 -9.63 -3.35 -20.38
CA LYS A 82 -9.17 -2.02 -19.98
C LYS A 82 -8.15 -1.39 -20.94
N LEU A 83 -7.79 -2.07 -22.02
CA LEU A 83 -6.87 -1.50 -23.01
C LEU A 83 -7.43 -0.19 -23.56
N LYS A 84 -6.59 0.85 -23.56
CA LYS A 84 -6.93 2.17 -24.10
C LYS A 84 -7.61 2.08 -25.47
N LYS A 85 -7.12 1.21 -26.35
CA LYS A 85 -7.66 1.02 -27.69
C LYS A 85 -9.13 0.57 -27.70
N LEU A 86 -9.57 -0.25 -26.74
CA LEU A 86 -10.98 -0.65 -26.60
C LEU A 86 -11.81 0.48 -25.99
N ILE A 87 -11.28 1.19 -24.99
CA ILE A 87 -11.95 2.37 -24.43
C ILE A 87 -12.11 3.47 -25.49
N ASP A 88 -11.12 3.65 -26.37
CA ASP A 88 -11.19 4.53 -27.53
C ASP A 88 -12.31 4.08 -28.49
N GLN A 89 -12.54 2.76 -28.69
CA GLN A 89 -13.69 2.30 -29.50
C GLN A 89 -15.02 2.70 -28.87
N VAL A 90 -15.16 2.59 -27.55
CA VAL A 90 -16.36 3.06 -26.86
C VAL A 90 -16.52 4.57 -27.02
N SER A 91 -15.43 5.32 -26.88
CA SER A 91 -15.38 6.77 -27.09
C SER A 91 -15.86 7.16 -28.49
N TYR A 92 -15.39 6.45 -29.52
CA TYR A 92 -15.77 6.71 -30.91
C TYR A 92 -17.22 6.31 -31.17
N SER A 93 -17.68 5.17 -30.63
CA SER A 93 -19.08 4.73 -30.74
C SER A 93 -20.04 5.75 -30.12
N LEU A 94 -19.73 6.29 -28.94
CA LEU A 94 -20.49 7.35 -28.29
C LEU A 94 -20.56 8.62 -29.13
N MET A 95 -19.44 9.01 -29.74
CA MET A 95 -19.42 10.21 -30.58
C MET A 95 -20.09 10.01 -31.93
N ILE A 96 -20.00 8.82 -32.52
CA ILE A 96 -20.77 8.45 -33.70
C ILE A 96 -22.27 8.51 -33.39
N HIS A 97 -22.70 7.99 -32.24
CA HIS A 97 -24.08 8.06 -31.79
C HIS A 97 -24.55 9.51 -31.63
N ASP A 98 -23.88 10.32 -30.80
CA ASP A 98 -24.32 11.69 -30.50
C ASP A 98 -24.23 12.67 -31.69
N LEU A 99 -23.44 12.34 -32.72
CA LEU A 99 -23.41 13.09 -33.98
C LEU A 99 -24.47 12.64 -34.99
N SER A 100 -24.97 11.40 -34.89
CA SER A 100 -25.87 10.81 -35.90
C SER A 100 -27.32 10.67 -35.42
N ASP A 101 -27.53 10.48 -34.12
CA ASP A 101 -28.85 10.22 -33.54
C ASP A 101 -29.56 11.54 -33.17
N PRO A 102 -30.88 11.67 -33.42
CA PRO A 102 -31.65 12.83 -33.00
C PRO A 102 -31.71 13.03 -31.47
N TYR A 103 -31.42 11.99 -30.68
CA TYR A 103 -31.43 12.01 -29.21
C TYR A 103 -30.03 11.70 -28.65
N PRO A 104 -29.11 12.68 -28.64
CA PRO A 104 -27.77 12.47 -28.09
C PRO A 104 -27.83 12.16 -26.59
N PHE A 105 -26.93 11.32 -26.10
CA PHE A 105 -26.86 10.94 -24.69
C PHE A 105 -26.58 12.14 -23.79
N ARG A 106 -25.71 13.05 -24.26
CA ARG A 106 -25.31 14.27 -23.56
C ARG A 106 -25.68 15.50 -24.34
N LYS A 107 -25.87 16.61 -23.62
CA LYS A 107 -25.98 17.93 -24.23
C LYS A 107 -24.69 18.27 -24.97
N GLN A 108 -24.81 18.73 -26.21
CA GLN A 108 -23.68 19.12 -27.05
C GLN A 108 -22.81 20.19 -26.36
N SER A 109 -21.49 19.99 -26.40
CA SER A 109 -20.50 20.94 -25.91
C SER A 109 -20.45 22.20 -26.78
N LYS A 110 -19.87 23.28 -26.26
CA LYS A 110 -19.74 24.54 -27.01
C LYS A 110 -18.93 24.32 -28.28
N GLU A 111 -17.84 23.57 -28.15
CA GLU A 111 -16.93 23.18 -29.23
C GLU A 111 -17.67 22.41 -30.33
N LEU A 112 -18.65 21.57 -29.97
CA LEU A 112 -19.44 20.82 -30.95
C LEU A 112 -20.51 21.68 -31.63
N LEU A 113 -21.06 22.67 -30.92
CA LEU A 113 -22.06 23.60 -31.45
C LEU A 113 -21.46 24.63 -32.41
N GLU A 114 -20.18 24.98 -32.24
CA GLU A 114 -19.45 25.90 -33.12
C GLU A 114 -19.09 25.30 -34.49
N LEU A 115 -19.15 23.96 -34.64
CA LEU A 115 -18.88 23.28 -35.90
C LEU A 115 -19.99 23.48 -36.93
N ARG A 116 -19.60 23.79 -38.16
CA ARG A 116 -20.51 23.85 -39.32
C ARG A 116 -21.00 22.44 -39.70
N PRO A 117 -22.16 22.30 -40.37
CA PRO A 117 -22.70 20.98 -40.74
C PRO A 117 -21.70 20.09 -41.48
N TYR A 118 -20.99 20.62 -42.48
CA TYR A 118 -19.98 19.85 -43.21
C TYR A 118 -18.77 19.43 -42.36
N GLU A 119 -18.44 20.19 -41.31
CA GLU A 119 -17.35 19.85 -40.38
C GLU A 119 -17.79 18.68 -39.49
N LYS A 120 -19.05 18.66 -39.05
CA LYS A 120 -19.63 17.53 -38.32
C LYS A 120 -19.62 16.24 -39.14
N ASP A 121 -19.94 16.31 -40.43
CA ASP A 121 -19.87 15.16 -41.33
C ASP A 121 -18.44 14.61 -41.46
N ASN A 122 -17.45 15.49 -41.56
CA ASN A 122 -16.04 15.10 -41.62
C ASN A 122 -15.57 14.47 -40.29
N VAL A 123 -15.92 15.07 -39.15
CA VAL A 123 -15.63 14.51 -37.82
C VAL A 123 -16.24 13.11 -37.68
N LEU A 124 -17.50 12.94 -38.08
CA LEU A 124 -18.19 11.66 -38.06
C LEU A 124 -17.49 10.61 -38.94
N ALA A 125 -17.04 11.00 -40.15
CA ALA A 125 -16.31 10.12 -41.04
C ALA A 125 -14.97 9.65 -40.44
N ILE A 126 -14.23 10.53 -39.77
CA ILE A 126 -12.98 10.16 -39.08
C ILE A 126 -13.25 9.17 -37.95
N PHE A 127 -14.23 9.43 -37.09
CA PHE A 127 -14.59 8.49 -36.01
C PHE A 127 -15.05 7.13 -36.57
N LYS A 128 -15.90 7.10 -37.60
CA LYS A 128 -16.32 5.85 -38.25
C LYS A 128 -15.13 5.08 -38.82
N LYS A 129 -14.19 5.76 -39.47
CA LYS A 129 -12.97 5.15 -40.01
C LYS A 129 -12.10 4.56 -38.89
N LYS A 130 -11.83 5.34 -37.83
CA LYS A 130 -11.02 4.89 -36.68
C LYS A 130 -11.68 3.75 -35.92
N PHE A 131 -13.00 3.78 -35.81
CA PHE A 131 -13.80 2.71 -35.21
C PHE A 131 -13.68 1.40 -36.01
N ALA A 132 -13.94 1.46 -37.32
CA ALA A 132 -13.86 0.30 -38.20
C ALA A 132 -12.45 -0.30 -38.32
N THR A 133 -11.40 0.52 -38.16
CA THR A 133 -9.99 0.10 -38.28
C THR A 133 -9.33 -0.21 -36.93
N LEU A 134 -10.06 -0.03 -35.81
CA LEU A 134 -9.54 -0.20 -34.46
C LEU A 134 -8.24 0.61 -34.23
N GLN A 135 -8.15 1.83 -34.78
CA GLN A 135 -6.96 2.69 -34.67
C GLN A 135 -7.18 3.84 -33.69
N PRO A 136 -6.17 4.20 -32.88
CA PRO A 136 -6.27 5.39 -32.04
C PRO A 136 -6.20 6.68 -32.87
N LEU A 137 -6.72 7.76 -32.31
CA LEU A 137 -6.45 9.12 -32.76
C LEU A 137 -5.00 9.50 -32.42
N SER A 138 -4.32 10.10 -33.39
CA SER A 138 -2.94 10.57 -33.29
C SER A 138 -2.87 11.95 -32.63
N VAL A 139 -1.99 12.09 -31.65
CA VAL A 139 -1.68 13.38 -31.02
C VAL A 139 -0.83 14.27 -31.96
N TYR A 140 -0.14 13.66 -32.91
CA TYR A 140 0.75 14.34 -33.85
C TYR A 140 0.02 14.91 -35.07
N ASP A 141 -1.14 14.36 -35.42
CA ASP A 141 -2.00 14.93 -36.45
C ASP A 141 -2.85 16.04 -35.85
N LYS A 142 -2.75 17.25 -36.40
CA LYS A 142 -3.45 18.44 -35.87
C LYS A 142 -4.98 18.26 -35.84
N THR A 143 -5.54 17.59 -36.85
CA THR A 143 -6.98 17.35 -36.96
C THR A 143 -7.42 16.32 -35.93
N GLU A 144 -6.73 15.17 -35.86
CA GLU A 144 -7.05 14.11 -34.89
C GLU A 144 -6.84 14.57 -33.44
N ASN A 145 -5.81 15.38 -33.17
CA ASN A 145 -5.60 15.95 -31.84
C ASN A 145 -6.73 16.93 -31.43
N SER A 146 -7.29 17.67 -32.39
CA SER A 146 -8.50 18.48 -32.15
C SER A 146 -9.70 17.60 -31.78
N LEU A 147 -9.83 16.42 -32.39
CA LEU A 147 -10.90 15.46 -32.05
C LEU A 147 -10.71 14.86 -30.65
N ILE A 148 -9.47 14.67 -30.20
CA ILE A 148 -9.19 14.30 -28.79
C ILE A 148 -9.71 15.40 -27.85
N GLY A 149 -9.50 16.66 -28.21
CA GLY A 149 -10.08 17.81 -27.48
C GLY A 149 -11.61 17.77 -27.45
N LEU A 150 -12.24 17.42 -28.57
CA LEU A 150 -13.70 17.28 -28.68
C LEU A 150 -14.25 16.13 -27.83
N LEU A 151 -13.56 14.98 -27.78
CA LEU A 151 -13.93 13.89 -26.88
C LEU A 151 -13.91 14.34 -25.42
N ARG A 152 -12.90 15.13 -25.03
CA ARG A 152 -12.82 15.69 -23.67
C ARG A 152 -13.96 16.68 -23.38
N SER A 153 -14.33 17.54 -24.32
CA SER A 153 -15.42 18.50 -24.11
C SER A 153 -16.78 17.82 -23.97
N MET A 154 -16.97 16.67 -24.62
CA MET A 154 -18.14 15.80 -24.49
C MET A 154 -18.03 14.79 -23.33
N LYS A 155 -16.90 14.78 -22.61
CA LYS A 155 -16.56 13.82 -21.55
C LYS A 155 -16.62 12.35 -22.00
N TYR A 156 -16.36 12.09 -23.28
CA TYR A 156 -16.22 10.76 -23.87
C TYR A 156 -14.77 10.35 -24.05
N ASP A 157 -13.82 11.09 -23.47
CA ASP A 157 -12.43 10.65 -23.43
C ASP A 157 -12.24 9.51 -22.43
N GLU A 158 -11.16 8.76 -22.64
CA GLU A 158 -10.76 7.60 -21.84
C GLU A 158 -10.83 7.84 -20.33
N ARG A 159 -10.37 9.01 -19.83
CA ARG A 159 -10.33 9.27 -18.39
C ARG A 159 -11.72 9.32 -17.77
N ASN A 160 -12.67 9.93 -18.46
CA ASN A 160 -14.06 10.00 -17.98
C ASN A 160 -14.74 8.63 -18.07
N ILE A 161 -14.49 7.85 -19.13
CA ILE A 161 -15.06 6.50 -19.26
C ILE A 161 -14.47 5.56 -18.19
N VAL A 162 -13.15 5.50 -18.03
CA VAL A 162 -12.51 4.57 -17.07
C VAL A 162 -12.89 4.89 -15.64
N LYS A 163 -13.09 6.17 -15.30
CA LYS A 163 -13.46 6.61 -13.95
C LYS A 163 -14.76 5.96 -13.46
N ASP A 164 -15.74 5.84 -14.34
CA ASP A 164 -17.09 5.39 -14.01
C ASP A 164 -17.35 3.92 -14.44
N LEU A 165 -16.32 3.25 -14.98
CA LEU A 165 -16.32 1.85 -15.41
C LEU A 165 -15.76 0.92 -14.32
N LEU A 166 -16.49 -0.13 -14.01
CA LEU A 166 -16.08 -1.18 -13.08
C LEU A 166 -16.10 -2.54 -13.78
N ILE A 167 -14.96 -3.23 -13.78
CA ILE A 167 -14.80 -4.58 -14.33
C ILE A 167 -14.17 -5.46 -13.25
N TYR A 168 -14.85 -6.54 -12.90
CA TYR A 168 -14.43 -7.47 -11.86
C TYR A 168 -14.98 -8.88 -12.12
N ARG A 169 -14.43 -9.86 -11.41
CA ARG A 169 -14.96 -11.23 -11.35
C ARG A 169 -15.67 -11.40 -10.02
N GLU A 170 -16.87 -11.99 -10.04
CA GLU A 170 -17.58 -12.36 -8.82
C GLU A 170 -17.04 -13.67 -8.25
N GLU A 171 -16.30 -13.59 -7.15
CA GLU A 171 -15.78 -14.76 -6.41
C GLU A 171 -15.08 -15.79 -7.32
N SER A 172 -15.51 -17.05 -7.25
CA SER A 172 -15.05 -18.18 -8.07
C SER A 172 -15.93 -18.45 -9.30
N SER A 173 -16.79 -17.50 -9.68
CA SER A 173 -17.67 -17.65 -10.85
C SER A 173 -16.89 -17.75 -12.17
N ASP A 174 -17.57 -18.20 -13.23
CA ASP A 174 -17.03 -18.19 -14.59
C ASP A 174 -17.30 -16.86 -15.35
N PHE A 175 -17.77 -15.84 -14.62
CA PHE A 175 -18.31 -14.60 -15.18
C PHE A 175 -17.41 -13.39 -14.91
N ILE A 176 -17.31 -12.52 -15.91
CA ILE A 176 -16.78 -11.16 -15.75
C ILE A 176 -17.94 -10.19 -15.74
N SER A 177 -18.08 -9.47 -14.63
CA SER A 177 -19.07 -8.43 -14.40
C SER A 177 -18.53 -7.09 -14.88
N VAL A 178 -19.31 -6.40 -15.71
CA VAL A 178 -18.98 -5.09 -16.27
C VAL A 178 -20.12 -4.14 -15.94
N SER A 179 -19.81 -3.06 -15.22
CA SER A 179 -20.80 -2.02 -14.94
C SER A 179 -20.28 -0.62 -15.23
N PHE A 180 -21.18 0.28 -15.60
CA PHE A 180 -20.87 1.67 -15.89
C PHE A 180 -21.91 2.60 -15.28
N ASN A 181 -21.43 3.67 -14.64
CA ASN A 181 -22.25 4.71 -14.04
C ASN A 181 -22.36 5.93 -14.95
N SER A 182 -23.55 6.48 -15.14
CA SER A 182 -23.72 7.71 -15.93
C SER A 182 -24.97 8.52 -15.56
N GLU A 183 -25.07 9.74 -16.11
CA GLU A 183 -26.22 10.61 -15.93
C GLU A 183 -27.46 10.24 -16.78
N ASN A 184 -27.33 9.25 -17.66
CA ASN A 184 -28.36 8.86 -18.62
C ASN A 184 -28.46 7.32 -18.66
N PRO A 185 -29.63 6.72 -18.42
CA PRO A 185 -29.73 5.26 -18.31
C PRO A 185 -29.46 4.54 -19.64
N GLN A 186 -29.72 5.18 -20.79
CA GLN A 186 -29.33 4.64 -22.09
C GLN A 186 -27.82 4.71 -22.32
N LEU A 187 -27.17 5.78 -21.87
CA LEU A 187 -25.72 5.93 -21.96
C LEU A 187 -25.00 4.82 -21.17
N SER A 188 -25.46 4.53 -19.95
CA SER A 188 -24.84 3.48 -19.13
C SER A 188 -24.93 2.11 -19.78
N ALA A 189 -26.11 1.74 -20.29
CA ALA A 189 -26.30 0.49 -21.01
C ALA A 189 -25.47 0.44 -22.30
N PHE A 190 -25.41 1.55 -23.05
CA PHE A 190 -24.68 1.63 -24.31
C PHE A 190 -23.18 1.45 -24.13
N VAL A 191 -22.59 2.07 -23.11
CA VAL A 191 -21.15 1.95 -22.81
C VAL A 191 -20.77 0.50 -22.50
N VAL A 192 -21.52 -0.14 -21.59
CA VAL A 192 -21.25 -1.52 -21.19
C VAL A 192 -21.39 -2.47 -22.38
N ASN A 193 -22.51 -2.42 -23.09
CA ASN A 193 -22.75 -3.31 -24.23
C ASN A 193 -21.74 -3.08 -25.37
N THR A 194 -21.37 -1.82 -25.64
CA THR A 194 -20.34 -1.52 -26.64
C THR A 194 -19.00 -2.09 -26.22
N LEU A 195 -18.60 -1.93 -24.96
CA LEU A 195 -17.33 -2.46 -24.47
C LEU A 195 -17.30 -3.99 -24.53
N CYS A 196 -18.36 -4.66 -24.04
CA CYS A 196 -18.48 -6.12 -24.10
C CYS A 196 -18.37 -6.62 -25.53
N LYS A 197 -19.11 -6.03 -26.47
CA LYS A 197 -19.03 -6.38 -27.89
C LYS A 197 -17.64 -6.17 -28.47
N GLN A 198 -17.06 -4.98 -28.31
CA GLN A 198 -15.73 -4.67 -28.85
C GLN A 198 -14.64 -5.55 -28.26
N PHE A 199 -14.75 -5.90 -26.97
CA PHE A 199 -13.85 -6.84 -26.32
C PHE A 199 -13.98 -8.25 -26.88
N ILE A 200 -15.21 -8.78 -26.97
CA ILE A 200 -15.47 -10.13 -27.52
C ILE A 200 -14.95 -10.21 -28.97
N ASP A 201 -15.26 -9.20 -29.80
CA ASP A 201 -14.81 -9.13 -31.18
C ASP A 201 -13.28 -9.07 -31.26
N TYR A 202 -12.64 -8.19 -30.48
CA TYR A 202 -11.18 -8.05 -30.46
C TYR A 202 -10.47 -9.30 -29.97
N TYR A 203 -10.97 -9.94 -28.91
CA TYR A 203 -10.41 -11.17 -28.35
C TYR A 203 -10.54 -12.31 -29.35
N THR A 204 -11.74 -12.49 -29.91
CA THR A 204 -12.04 -13.54 -30.90
C THR A 204 -11.22 -13.35 -32.17
N GLN A 205 -10.98 -12.11 -32.61
CA GLN A 205 -10.20 -11.84 -33.81
C GLN A 205 -8.69 -11.88 -33.57
N SER A 206 -8.19 -11.33 -32.46
CA SER A 206 -6.74 -11.13 -32.26
C SER A 206 -6.10 -12.29 -31.50
N VAL A 207 -6.73 -12.73 -30.40
CA VAL A 207 -6.15 -13.77 -29.54
C VAL A 207 -6.30 -15.13 -30.19
N LYS A 208 -7.51 -15.48 -30.64
CA LYS A 208 -7.77 -16.75 -31.34
C LYS A 208 -6.97 -16.88 -32.64
N GLN A 209 -6.79 -15.77 -33.38
CA GLN A 209 -5.97 -15.79 -34.59
C GLN A 209 -4.49 -16.00 -34.25
N ASN A 210 -3.98 -15.40 -33.18
CA ASN A 210 -2.61 -15.64 -32.73
C ASN A 210 -2.39 -17.09 -32.28
N GLU A 211 -3.36 -17.69 -31.58
CA GLU A 211 -3.33 -19.11 -31.22
C GLU A 211 -3.33 -20.00 -32.48
N SER A 212 -4.21 -19.71 -33.44
CA SER A 212 -4.23 -20.43 -34.72
C SER A 212 -2.91 -20.27 -35.48
N ASN A 213 -2.33 -19.08 -35.50
CA ASN A 213 -1.02 -18.83 -36.11
C ASN A 213 0.09 -19.61 -35.42
N ALA A 214 0.07 -19.74 -34.09
CA ALA A 214 1.03 -20.53 -33.34
C ALA A 214 0.90 -22.03 -33.65
N VAL A 215 -0.33 -22.56 -33.71
CA VAL A 215 -0.60 -23.94 -34.13
C VAL A 215 -0.12 -24.18 -35.56
N ASN A 216 -0.39 -23.27 -36.49
CA ASN A 216 0.06 -23.36 -37.88
C ASN A 216 1.59 -23.31 -37.99
N PHE A 217 2.25 -22.42 -37.24
CA PHE A 217 3.71 -22.36 -37.17
C PHE A 217 4.30 -23.67 -36.66
N LEU A 218 3.78 -24.21 -35.55
CA LEU A 218 4.23 -25.48 -34.98
C LEU A 218 3.95 -26.66 -35.90
N SER A 219 2.82 -26.68 -36.61
CA SER A 219 2.49 -27.68 -37.63
C SER A 219 3.51 -27.67 -38.78
N ASN A 220 3.81 -26.51 -39.33
CA ASN A 220 4.81 -26.36 -40.40
C ASN A 220 6.23 -26.74 -39.91
N LEU A 221 6.57 -26.35 -38.69
CA LEU A 221 7.84 -26.72 -38.07
C LEU A 221 7.93 -28.24 -37.83
N LEU A 222 6.83 -28.86 -37.37
CA LEU A 222 6.73 -30.31 -37.15
C LEU A 222 6.96 -31.06 -38.47
N ASP A 223 6.32 -30.62 -39.55
CA ASP A 223 6.52 -31.17 -40.89
C ASP A 223 7.96 -31.00 -41.38
N THR A 224 8.58 -29.85 -41.12
CA THR A 224 9.98 -29.59 -41.47
C THR A 224 10.92 -30.53 -40.72
N LYS A 225 10.71 -30.71 -39.40
CA LYS A 225 11.52 -31.63 -38.58
C LYS A 225 11.29 -33.10 -38.95
N ARG A 226 10.06 -33.47 -39.30
CA ARG A 226 9.73 -34.81 -39.83
C ARG A 226 10.47 -35.10 -41.13
N LYS A 227 10.50 -34.15 -42.07
CA LYS A 227 11.26 -34.28 -43.32
C LYS A 227 12.76 -34.41 -43.07
N ALA A 228 13.33 -33.55 -42.22
CA ALA A 228 14.75 -33.63 -41.85
C ALA A 228 15.12 -34.99 -41.24
N LEU A 229 14.29 -35.52 -40.34
CA LEU A 229 14.47 -36.87 -39.77
C LEU A 229 14.41 -37.96 -40.85
N SER A 230 13.45 -37.86 -41.78
CA SER A 230 13.30 -38.80 -42.88
C SER A 230 14.48 -38.75 -43.85
N GLU A 231 14.99 -37.56 -44.18
CA GLU A 231 16.19 -37.35 -45.00
C GLU A 231 17.42 -38.01 -44.36
N LYS A 232 17.65 -37.79 -43.06
CA LYS A 232 18.75 -38.41 -42.31
C LYS A 232 18.64 -39.93 -42.24
N THR A 233 17.43 -40.44 -42.05
CA THR A 233 17.15 -41.88 -42.07
C THR A 233 17.41 -42.46 -43.46
N SER A 234 17.03 -41.75 -44.52
CA SER A 234 17.29 -42.15 -45.91
C SER A 234 18.78 -42.09 -46.24
N GLU A 235 19.53 -41.09 -45.75
CA GLU A 235 20.99 -40.99 -45.89
C GLU A 235 21.68 -42.22 -45.29
N LEU A 236 21.29 -42.63 -44.08
CA LEU A 236 21.78 -43.88 -43.46
C LEU A 236 21.43 -45.10 -44.29
N GLN A 237 20.18 -45.21 -44.75
CA GLN A 237 19.74 -46.35 -45.56
C GLN A 237 20.52 -46.43 -46.88
N GLN A 238 20.67 -45.33 -47.61
CA GLN A 238 21.41 -45.26 -48.86
C GLN A 238 22.89 -45.57 -48.64
N TYR A 239 23.49 -45.03 -47.58
CA TYR A 239 24.87 -45.33 -47.22
C TYR A 239 25.07 -46.83 -46.97
N LYS A 240 24.13 -47.46 -46.27
CA LYS A 240 24.15 -48.91 -46.03
C LYS A 240 23.99 -49.71 -47.32
N ILE A 241 23.06 -49.32 -48.20
CA ILE A 241 22.83 -50.00 -49.49
C ILE A 241 24.04 -49.88 -50.42
N GLN A 242 24.56 -48.65 -50.63
CA GLN A 242 25.67 -48.39 -51.55
C GLN A 242 26.96 -49.11 -51.14
N ASN A 243 27.21 -49.24 -49.84
CA ASN A 243 28.42 -49.85 -49.32
C ASN A 243 28.24 -51.33 -48.93
N GLY A 244 27.05 -51.91 -49.12
CA GLY A 244 26.78 -53.33 -48.80
C GLY A 244 26.80 -53.64 -47.29
N VAL A 245 26.41 -52.68 -46.47
CA VAL A 245 26.64 -52.66 -45.02
C VAL A 245 25.36 -52.97 -44.25
N LEU A 246 25.10 -54.26 -44.01
CA LEU A 246 23.89 -54.70 -43.29
C LEU A 246 24.13 -54.81 -41.77
N ASN A 247 25.23 -55.43 -41.35
CA ASN A 247 25.56 -55.65 -39.94
C ASN A 247 27.07 -55.50 -39.67
N LEU A 248 27.57 -54.25 -39.65
CA LEU A 248 29.00 -53.97 -39.43
C LEU A 248 29.52 -54.47 -38.09
N ASP A 249 28.71 -54.32 -37.04
CA ASP A 249 29.12 -54.71 -35.69
C ASP A 249 29.38 -56.21 -35.60
N GLU A 250 28.50 -57.03 -36.19
CA GLU A 250 28.65 -58.48 -36.21
C GLU A 250 29.82 -58.92 -37.11
N GLN A 251 29.96 -58.32 -38.30
CA GLN A 251 31.07 -58.60 -39.22
C GLN A 251 32.43 -58.21 -38.63
N SER A 252 32.53 -57.03 -38.01
CA SER A 252 33.77 -56.54 -37.40
C SER A 252 34.17 -57.41 -36.20
N LYS A 253 33.20 -57.82 -35.37
CA LYS A 253 33.45 -58.76 -34.26
C LYS A 253 33.94 -60.12 -34.76
N ALA A 254 33.35 -60.64 -35.83
CA ALA A 254 33.75 -61.92 -36.41
C ALA A 254 35.19 -61.87 -36.95
N ILE A 255 35.55 -60.84 -37.73
CA ILE A 255 36.91 -60.67 -38.26
C ILE A 255 37.91 -60.46 -37.12
N PHE A 256 37.57 -59.65 -36.12
CA PHE A 256 38.43 -59.44 -34.95
C PHE A 256 38.69 -60.75 -34.18
N SER A 257 37.66 -61.57 -33.99
CA SER A 257 37.79 -62.90 -33.37
C SER A 257 38.71 -63.83 -34.18
N GLN A 258 38.63 -63.78 -35.51
CA GLN A 258 39.55 -64.50 -36.39
C GLN A 258 40.99 -64.01 -36.23
N ILE A 259 41.22 -62.69 -36.25
CA ILE A 259 42.56 -62.09 -36.02
C ILE A 259 43.15 -62.59 -34.70
N MET A 260 42.35 -62.61 -33.63
CA MET A 260 42.78 -63.13 -32.32
C MET A 260 43.18 -64.61 -32.39
N THR A 261 42.37 -65.44 -33.05
CA THR A 261 42.66 -66.87 -33.22
C THR A 261 43.96 -67.10 -34.00
N TYR A 262 44.18 -66.37 -35.09
CA TYR A 262 45.40 -66.50 -35.89
C TYR A 262 46.63 -65.96 -35.14
N ASN A 263 46.50 -64.90 -34.34
CA ASN A 263 47.59 -64.42 -33.48
C ASN A 263 48.00 -65.46 -32.42
N ASP A 264 47.04 -66.14 -31.80
CA ASP A 264 47.32 -67.22 -30.84
C ASP A 264 48.06 -68.39 -31.52
N ARG A 265 47.59 -68.80 -32.71
CA ARG A 265 48.24 -69.83 -33.52
C ARG A 265 49.64 -69.44 -33.99
N LYS A 266 49.84 -68.18 -34.36
CA LYS A 266 51.15 -67.62 -34.69
C LYS A 266 52.11 -67.76 -33.51
N LEU A 267 51.68 -67.34 -32.32
CA LEU A 267 52.49 -67.41 -31.11
C LEU A 267 52.87 -68.86 -30.80
N GLN A 268 51.94 -69.80 -30.98
CA GLN A 268 52.22 -71.22 -30.80
C GLN A 268 53.25 -71.73 -31.82
N ALA A 269 53.07 -71.41 -33.11
CA ALA A 269 54.01 -71.82 -34.15
C ALA A 269 55.41 -71.18 -33.96
N GLU A 270 55.50 -69.92 -33.54
CA GLU A 270 56.76 -69.25 -33.20
C GLU A 270 57.46 -69.95 -32.02
N LYS A 271 56.71 -70.36 -30.99
CA LYS A 271 57.24 -71.18 -29.89
C LYS A 271 57.76 -72.52 -30.40
N ASP A 272 57.04 -73.17 -31.30
CA ASP A 272 57.45 -74.45 -31.89
C ASP A 272 58.74 -74.29 -32.72
N VAL A 273 58.90 -73.20 -33.47
CA VAL A 273 60.15 -72.87 -34.17
C VAL A 273 61.32 -72.73 -33.19
N ILE A 274 61.14 -71.96 -32.12
CA ILE A 274 62.19 -71.71 -31.12
C ILE A 274 62.53 -73.01 -30.37
N SER A 275 61.53 -73.76 -29.94
CA SER A 275 61.67 -75.03 -29.22
C SER A 275 62.40 -76.08 -30.06
N ASN A 276 61.95 -76.28 -31.32
CA ASN A 276 62.56 -77.24 -32.22
C ASN A 276 63.99 -76.83 -32.59
N GLN A 277 64.26 -75.54 -32.80
CA GLN A 277 65.63 -75.06 -33.06
C GLN A 277 66.55 -75.31 -31.86
N GLY A 278 66.09 -75.02 -30.64
CA GLY A 278 66.87 -75.30 -29.43
C GLY A 278 67.16 -76.80 -29.24
N ALA A 279 66.19 -77.67 -29.56
CA ALA A 279 66.38 -79.11 -29.54
C ALA A 279 67.36 -79.60 -30.62
N ILE A 280 67.31 -79.04 -31.83
CA ILE A 280 68.28 -79.30 -32.91
C ILE A 280 69.69 -78.90 -32.45
N ASP A 281 69.85 -77.70 -31.91
CA ASP A 281 71.14 -77.19 -31.45
C ASP A 281 71.74 -78.08 -30.35
N ALA A 282 70.92 -78.55 -29.40
CA ALA A 282 71.33 -79.48 -28.36
C ALA A 282 71.77 -80.85 -28.91
N ILE A 283 71.16 -81.32 -30.00
CA ILE A 283 71.58 -82.55 -30.69
C ILE A 283 72.88 -82.29 -31.47
N VAL A 284 73.01 -81.16 -32.17
CA VAL A 284 74.21 -80.79 -32.95
C VAL A 284 75.45 -80.69 -32.06
N GLN A 285 75.30 -80.20 -30.82
CA GLN A 285 76.38 -80.15 -29.83
C GLN A 285 76.94 -81.53 -29.45
N LYS A 286 76.19 -82.63 -29.64
CA LYS A 286 76.65 -84.01 -29.38
C LYS A 286 77.53 -84.62 -30.49
N PHE A 287 77.65 -83.93 -31.63
CA PHE A 287 78.51 -84.33 -32.75
C PHE A 287 79.85 -83.57 -32.74
N SER A 288 80.94 -84.27 -33.07
CA SER A 288 82.26 -83.67 -33.32
C SER A 288 82.29 -82.88 -34.65
N PRO A 289 83.28 -81.99 -34.88
CA PRO A 289 83.34 -81.19 -36.10
C PRO A 289 83.34 -82.01 -37.40
N ASP A 290 84.00 -83.17 -37.43
CA ASP A 290 84.05 -84.05 -38.60
C ASP A 290 82.74 -84.83 -38.78
N GLU A 291 82.10 -85.25 -37.68
CA GLU A 291 80.77 -85.86 -37.71
C GLU A 291 79.71 -84.89 -38.23
N ARG A 292 79.79 -83.59 -37.88
CA ARG A 292 78.85 -82.56 -38.38
C ARG A 292 78.95 -82.40 -39.89
N LYS A 293 80.18 -82.25 -40.42
CA LYS A 293 80.40 -82.16 -41.88
C LYS A 293 79.87 -83.39 -42.60
N TYR A 294 80.05 -84.56 -42.00
CA TYR A 294 79.51 -85.79 -42.56
C TYR A 294 77.98 -85.79 -42.56
N VAL A 295 77.33 -85.53 -41.42
CA VAL A 295 75.85 -85.45 -41.30
C VAL A 295 75.29 -84.43 -42.30
N GLU A 296 75.87 -83.24 -42.41
CA GLU A 296 75.50 -82.22 -43.40
C GLU A 296 75.66 -82.72 -44.84
N SER A 297 76.71 -83.50 -45.14
CA SER A 297 76.91 -84.09 -46.47
C SER A 297 75.88 -85.16 -46.82
N ILE A 298 75.40 -85.94 -45.84
CA ILE A 298 74.29 -86.86 -46.07
C ILE A 298 73.02 -86.05 -46.25
N THR A 299 72.73 -85.09 -45.35
CA THR A 299 71.60 -84.15 -45.42
C THR A 299 71.44 -83.55 -46.82
N ASN A 300 72.55 -83.13 -47.45
CA ASN A 300 72.55 -82.57 -48.80
C ASN A 300 72.25 -83.58 -49.94
N LYS A 301 72.51 -84.89 -49.75
CA LYS A 301 72.22 -85.96 -50.73
C LYS A 301 70.79 -86.52 -50.63
N TYR A 302 70.10 -86.31 -49.50
CA TYR A 302 68.67 -86.64 -49.34
C TYR A 302 67.73 -85.76 -50.19
N ASN A 303 68.26 -84.65 -50.72
CA ASN A 303 67.47 -83.50 -51.13
C ASN A 303 66.41 -83.75 -52.22
N GLN A 304 66.63 -84.52 -53.29
CA GLN A 304 65.64 -84.46 -54.41
C GLN A 304 64.27 -85.13 -54.13
N ALA A 305 64.21 -86.28 -53.45
CA ALA A 305 62.92 -86.95 -53.17
C ALA A 305 62.19 -86.34 -51.97
N ILE A 306 62.93 -85.98 -50.92
CA ILE A 306 62.40 -85.40 -49.68
C ILE A 306 61.94 -83.96 -49.90
N ILE A 307 62.63 -83.16 -50.72
CA ILE A 307 62.19 -81.79 -51.05
C ILE A 307 60.80 -81.83 -51.67
N SER A 308 60.50 -82.80 -52.54
CA SER A 308 59.17 -82.87 -53.18
C SER A 308 58.04 -83.10 -52.17
N THR A 309 58.26 -83.94 -51.16
CA THR A 309 57.31 -84.18 -50.07
C THR A 309 57.27 -83.02 -49.06
N GLN A 310 58.39 -82.33 -48.83
CA GLN A 310 58.44 -81.10 -48.03
C GLN A 310 57.67 -79.95 -48.69
N ASP A 311 57.79 -79.79 -50.00
CA ASP A 311 57.02 -78.80 -50.76
C ASP A 311 55.52 -79.13 -50.69
N GLN A 312 55.14 -80.40 -50.79
CA GLN A 312 53.75 -80.84 -50.59
C GLN A 312 53.25 -80.53 -49.17
N LEU A 313 54.10 -80.75 -48.15
CA LEU A 313 53.80 -80.40 -46.77
C LEU A 313 53.61 -78.89 -46.60
N HIS A 314 54.46 -78.06 -47.22
CA HIS A 314 54.31 -76.61 -47.22
C HIS A 314 53.01 -76.17 -47.89
N ILE A 315 52.68 -76.72 -49.07
CA ILE A 315 51.41 -76.42 -49.76
C ILE A 315 50.21 -76.79 -48.88
N LEU A 316 50.27 -77.96 -48.24
CA LEU A 316 49.18 -78.46 -47.42
C LEU A 316 49.05 -77.70 -46.08
N GLU A 317 50.17 -77.24 -45.52
CA GLU A 317 50.21 -76.38 -44.33
C GLU A 317 49.57 -75.01 -44.65
N ASP A 318 49.88 -74.44 -45.82
CA ASP A 318 49.21 -73.21 -46.28
C ASP A 318 47.70 -73.42 -46.44
N GLN A 319 47.27 -74.55 -46.99
CA GLN A 319 45.85 -74.89 -47.09
C GLN A 319 45.20 -75.07 -45.72
N TYR A 320 45.88 -75.71 -44.77
CA TYR A 320 45.41 -75.86 -43.39
C TYR A 320 45.20 -74.51 -42.71
N VAL A 321 46.18 -73.62 -42.79
CA VAL A 321 46.09 -72.26 -42.24
C VAL A 321 44.96 -71.48 -42.91
N ARG A 322 44.96 -71.37 -44.25
CA ARG A 322 43.94 -70.61 -45.01
C ARG A 322 42.52 -71.14 -44.86
N SER A 323 42.36 -72.43 -44.54
CA SER A 323 41.05 -73.02 -44.26
C SER A 323 40.49 -72.66 -42.89
N GLY A 324 41.21 -71.89 -42.07
CA GLY A 324 40.86 -71.63 -40.68
C GLY A 324 41.12 -72.85 -39.79
N PHE A 325 42.21 -73.58 -40.05
CA PHE A 325 42.64 -74.74 -39.27
C PHE A 325 41.66 -75.93 -39.35
N ASN A 326 41.09 -76.20 -40.54
CA ASN A 326 40.16 -77.31 -40.74
C ASN A 326 40.85 -78.67 -40.55
N ASN A 327 40.22 -79.53 -39.73
CA ASN A 327 40.77 -80.83 -39.34
C ASN A 327 41.08 -81.77 -40.52
N LYS A 328 40.37 -81.64 -41.64
CA LYS A 328 40.60 -82.46 -42.85
C LYS A 328 42.03 -82.29 -43.41
N TYR A 329 42.55 -81.06 -43.40
CA TYR A 329 43.92 -80.80 -43.85
C TYR A 329 44.94 -81.25 -42.82
N LYS A 330 44.58 -81.22 -41.52
CA LYS A 330 45.42 -81.74 -40.43
C LYS A 330 45.67 -83.24 -40.56
N GLU A 331 44.63 -84.02 -40.84
CA GLU A 331 44.76 -85.48 -41.07
C GLU A 331 45.68 -85.79 -42.27
N SER A 332 45.55 -84.98 -43.33
CA SER A 332 46.38 -85.11 -44.52
C SER A 332 47.85 -84.71 -44.24
N LEU A 333 48.06 -83.67 -43.42
CA LEU A 333 49.39 -83.25 -42.95
C LEU A 333 50.05 -84.35 -42.13
N ASP A 334 49.31 -84.94 -41.19
CA ASP A 334 49.83 -85.99 -40.31
C ASP A 334 50.21 -87.24 -41.12
N SER A 335 49.38 -87.62 -42.09
CA SER A 335 49.68 -88.72 -43.02
C SER A 335 50.94 -88.45 -43.84
N LEU A 336 51.06 -87.25 -44.42
CA LEU A 336 52.22 -86.88 -45.23
C LEU A 336 53.50 -86.74 -44.38
N GLN A 337 53.40 -86.26 -43.14
CA GLN A 337 54.49 -86.26 -42.17
C GLN A 337 54.96 -87.67 -41.82
N GLN A 338 54.04 -88.61 -41.63
CA GLN A 338 54.38 -90.02 -41.41
C GLN A 338 55.07 -90.64 -42.63
N GLN A 339 54.56 -90.35 -43.84
CA GLN A 339 55.21 -90.77 -45.08
C GLN A 339 56.63 -90.21 -45.20
N LEU A 340 56.82 -88.92 -44.93
CA LEU A 340 58.14 -88.29 -44.94
C LEU A 340 59.07 -88.89 -43.88
N SER A 341 58.56 -89.14 -42.67
CA SER A 341 59.32 -89.80 -41.60
C SER A 341 59.75 -91.22 -42.01
N ASN A 342 58.89 -91.97 -42.69
CA ASN A 342 59.21 -93.29 -43.22
C ASN A 342 60.24 -93.22 -44.36
N GLN A 343 60.14 -92.24 -45.25
CA GLN A 343 61.15 -92.00 -46.29
C GLN A 343 62.52 -91.67 -45.69
N ILE A 344 62.57 -90.86 -44.63
CA ILE A 344 63.80 -90.58 -43.88
C ILE A 344 64.37 -91.85 -43.27
N ASN A 345 63.53 -92.67 -42.62
CA ASN A 345 63.97 -93.93 -42.03
C ASN A 345 64.59 -94.86 -43.08
N LEU A 346 63.92 -95.08 -44.20
CA LEU A 346 64.41 -95.92 -45.30
C LEU A 346 65.69 -95.38 -45.94
N THR A 347 65.83 -94.05 -46.02
CA THR A 347 67.00 -93.43 -46.63
C THR A 347 68.18 -93.36 -45.66
N SER A 348 67.92 -93.28 -44.35
CA SER A 348 68.93 -93.46 -43.28
C SER A 348 69.60 -94.84 -43.39
N ASP A 349 68.82 -95.89 -43.63
CA ASP A 349 69.30 -97.27 -43.71
C ASP A 349 70.18 -97.53 -44.96
N LYS A 350 69.98 -96.77 -46.06
CA LYS A 350 70.65 -96.99 -47.36
C LYS A 350 72.07 -96.40 -47.44
N TYR A 351 72.42 -95.44 -46.60
CA TYR A 351 73.73 -94.76 -46.62
C TYR A 351 74.70 -95.25 -45.52
N ILE A 352 74.40 -96.40 -44.90
CA ILE A 352 75.23 -97.02 -43.85
C ILE A 352 76.43 -97.75 -44.46
N THR A 353 77.46 -96.99 -44.83
CA THR A 353 78.86 -97.48 -44.83
C THR A 353 79.73 -96.54 -44.01
N ASN A 354 79.22 -96.04 -42.87
CA ASN A 354 79.85 -94.93 -42.15
C ASN A 354 79.93 -95.10 -40.61
N PRO A 355 81.01 -94.60 -39.95
CA PRO A 355 81.33 -94.66 -38.50
C PRO A 355 80.29 -94.21 -37.44
N LEU A 356 79.05 -93.87 -37.81
CA LEU A 356 78.05 -93.27 -36.91
C LEU A 356 76.97 -94.23 -36.39
N VAL A 357 77.18 -95.54 -36.49
CA VAL A 357 76.18 -96.57 -36.10
C VAL A 357 75.66 -96.39 -34.66
N SER A 358 76.45 -95.82 -33.74
CA SER A 358 76.03 -95.57 -32.35
C SER A 358 75.23 -94.28 -32.12
N LYS A 359 75.08 -93.40 -33.13
CA LYS A 359 74.37 -92.10 -33.04
C LYS A 359 73.25 -91.95 -34.07
N GLU A 360 72.80 -93.05 -34.67
CA GLU A 360 71.77 -93.05 -35.71
C GLU A 360 70.45 -92.42 -35.24
N ASP A 361 70.00 -92.74 -34.03
CA ASP A 361 68.78 -92.19 -33.43
C ASP A 361 68.84 -90.66 -33.29
N GLN A 362 70.02 -90.10 -33.01
CA GLN A 362 70.22 -88.65 -32.89
C GLN A 362 70.12 -87.95 -34.24
N VAL A 363 70.57 -88.59 -35.32
CA VAL A 363 70.43 -88.07 -36.69
C VAL A 363 68.96 -88.11 -37.12
N LYS A 364 68.25 -89.22 -36.87
CA LYS A 364 66.80 -89.34 -37.15
C LYS A 364 65.99 -88.29 -36.36
N GLN A 365 66.29 -88.12 -35.08
CA GLN A 365 65.64 -87.12 -34.23
C GLN A 365 65.91 -85.69 -34.72
N LYS A 366 67.16 -85.38 -35.11
CA LYS A 366 67.51 -84.06 -35.69
C LYS A 366 66.69 -83.78 -36.95
N LEU A 367 66.62 -84.73 -37.89
CA LEU A 367 65.88 -84.56 -39.14
C LEU A 367 64.37 -84.38 -38.89
N GLY A 368 63.79 -85.15 -37.97
CA GLY A 368 62.41 -84.97 -37.56
C GLY A 368 62.14 -83.58 -36.98
N LEU A 369 63.02 -83.09 -36.11
CA LEU A 369 62.92 -81.73 -35.56
C LEU A 369 63.14 -80.64 -36.60
N GLU A 370 64.03 -80.85 -37.58
CA GLU A 370 64.24 -79.91 -38.69
C GLU A 370 62.96 -79.77 -39.52
N ILE A 371 62.27 -80.87 -39.81
CA ILE A 371 60.98 -80.86 -40.49
C ILE A 371 59.92 -80.15 -39.64
N SER A 372 59.80 -80.48 -38.35
CA SER A 372 58.83 -79.83 -37.46
C SER A 372 59.11 -78.33 -37.34
N ARG A 373 60.38 -77.91 -37.27
CA ARG A 373 60.78 -76.51 -37.27
C ARG A 373 60.42 -75.84 -38.59
N ASP A 374 60.71 -76.46 -39.73
CA ASP A 374 60.49 -75.86 -41.05
C ASP A 374 59.01 -75.75 -41.37
N LEU A 375 58.21 -76.75 -40.97
CA LEU A 375 56.75 -76.66 -40.98
C LEU A 375 56.23 -75.54 -40.09
N ALA A 376 56.71 -75.43 -38.86
CA ALA A 376 56.31 -74.34 -37.96
C ALA A 376 56.69 -72.96 -38.53
N LYS A 377 57.88 -72.81 -39.12
CA LYS A 377 58.30 -71.57 -39.81
C LYS A 377 57.37 -71.25 -40.98
N TYR A 378 57.01 -72.26 -41.76
CA TYR A 378 56.11 -72.10 -42.90
C TYR A 378 54.69 -71.75 -42.44
N SER A 379 54.21 -72.35 -41.35
CA SER A 379 52.95 -72.00 -40.68
C SER A 379 52.95 -70.54 -40.23
N VAL A 380 54.02 -70.06 -39.58
CA VAL A 380 54.18 -68.63 -39.21
C VAL A 380 54.08 -67.72 -40.43
N LYS A 381 54.71 -68.09 -41.55
CA LYS A 381 54.62 -67.33 -42.80
C LYS A 381 53.17 -67.27 -43.31
N SER A 382 52.51 -68.43 -43.47
CA SER A 382 51.12 -68.50 -43.96
C SER A 382 50.14 -67.76 -43.03
N ILE A 383 50.34 -67.88 -41.71
CA ILE A 383 49.54 -67.16 -40.72
C ILE A 383 49.75 -65.64 -40.82
N ASN A 384 50.98 -65.16 -41.02
CA ASN A 384 51.23 -63.73 -41.24
C ASN A 384 50.56 -63.21 -42.52
N ASP A 385 50.58 -64.00 -43.59
CA ASP A 385 49.91 -63.65 -44.86
C ASP A 385 48.39 -63.54 -44.64
N GLU A 386 47.78 -64.48 -43.92
CA GLU A 386 46.34 -64.43 -43.61
C GLU A 386 45.99 -63.33 -42.59
N LEU A 387 46.83 -63.07 -41.58
CA LEU A 387 46.67 -61.93 -40.68
C LEU A 387 46.74 -60.60 -41.45
N THR A 388 47.62 -60.48 -42.44
CA THR A 388 47.69 -59.29 -43.30
C THR A 388 46.39 -59.11 -44.08
N ASN A 389 45.84 -60.20 -44.61
CA ASN A 389 44.55 -60.21 -45.30
C ASN A 389 43.39 -59.82 -44.36
N LEU A 390 43.31 -60.41 -43.18
CA LEU A 390 42.27 -60.11 -42.18
C LEU A 390 42.38 -58.67 -41.66
N ASN A 391 43.58 -58.17 -41.38
CA ASN A 391 43.79 -56.78 -40.98
C ASN A 391 43.42 -55.79 -42.09
N ALA A 392 43.71 -56.12 -43.36
CA ALA A 392 43.28 -55.32 -44.50
C ALA A 392 41.75 -55.29 -44.64
N LYS A 393 41.08 -56.44 -44.47
CA LYS A 393 39.61 -56.52 -44.42
C LYS A 393 39.04 -55.69 -43.26
N PHE A 394 39.60 -55.82 -42.05
CA PHE A 394 39.17 -55.09 -40.86
C PHE A 394 39.35 -53.58 -41.02
N SER A 395 40.52 -53.14 -41.51
CA SER A 395 40.83 -51.72 -41.73
C SER A 395 39.90 -51.06 -42.75
N ARG A 396 39.40 -51.82 -43.74
CA ARG A 396 38.39 -51.33 -44.68
C ARG A 396 37.02 -51.08 -44.03
N LEU A 397 36.71 -51.74 -42.90
CA LEU A 397 35.42 -51.58 -42.20
C LEU A 397 35.37 -50.34 -41.29
N VAL A 398 36.52 -49.89 -40.77
CA VAL A 398 36.60 -48.80 -39.78
C VAL A 398 35.96 -47.48 -40.28
N PRO A 399 36.22 -47.01 -41.52
CA PRO A 399 35.59 -45.78 -42.01
C PRO A 399 34.06 -45.89 -42.13
N PHE A 400 33.55 -47.08 -42.47
CA PHE A 400 32.12 -47.33 -42.57
C PHE A 400 31.45 -47.28 -41.19
N ASP A 401 32.06 -47.88 -40.17
CA ASP A 401 31.55 -47.84 -38.78
C ASP A 401 31.48 -46.40 -38.24
N ALA A 402 32.55 -45.62 -38.42
CA ALA A 402 32.59 -44.22 -37.96
C ALA A 402 31.48 -43.37 -38.61
N LYS A 403 31.27 -43.51 -39.92
CA LYS A 403 30.21 -42.77 -40.63
C LYS A 403 28.82 -43.26 -40.23
N VAL A 404 28.60 -44.57 -40.07
CA VAL A 404 27.32 -45.13 -39.59
C VAL A 404 26.98 -44.59 -38.20
N LYS A 405 27.94 -44.56 -37.26
CA LYS A 405 27.73 -43.98 -35.92
C LYS A 405 27.38 -42.49 -35.97
N THR A 406 28.04 -41.73 -36.84
CA THR A 406 27.73 -40.32 -37.06
C THR A 406 26.29 -40.14 -37.56
N LEU A 407 25.86 -40.94 -38.53
CA LEU A 407 24.49 -40.88 -39.05
C LEU A 407 23.44 -41.30 -38.01
N TYR A 408 23.73 -42.30 -37.17
CA TYR A 408 22.86 -42.63 -36.04
C TYR A 408 22.72 -41.49 -35.03
N PHE A 409 23.83 -40.80 -34.72
CA PHE A 409 23.82 -39.63 -33.85
C PHE A 409 22.98 -38.48 -34.44
N ASP A 410 23.15 -38.19 -35.74
CA ASP A 410 22.34 -37.21 -36.44
C ASP A 410 20.83 -37.55 -36.41
N ILE A 411 20.49 -38.83 -36.55
CA ILE A 411 19.10 -39.32 -36.46
C ILE A 411 18.55 -39.15 -35.05
N ASP A 412 19.33 -39.45 -34.00
CA ASP A 412 18.91 -39.26 -32.60
C ASP A 412 18.62 -37.78 -32.29
N ILE A 413 19.48 -36.86 -32.74
CA ILE A 413 19.24 -35.42 -32.61
C ILE A 413 17.96 -35.02 -33.34
N ALA A 414 17.84 -35.39 -34.62
CA ALA A 414 16.66 -35.06 -35.42
C ALA A 414 15.37 -35.65 -34.81
N GLY A 415 15.44 -36.85 -34.23
CA GLY A 415 14.34 -37.51 -33.52
C GLY A 415 13.91 -36.74 -32.28
N LYS A 416 14.86 -36.30 -31.46
CA LYS A 416 14.60 -35.46 -30.27
C LYS A 416 13.98 -34.12 -30.66
N GLU A 417 14.52 -33.44 -31.66
CA GLU A 417 13.95 -32.18 -32.15
C GLU A 417 12.51 -32.36 -32.65
N TYR A 418 12.24 -33.44 -33.40
CA TYR A 418 10.89 -33.77 -33.85
C TYR A 418 9.93 -34.00 -32.68
N LEU A 419 10.31 -34.82 -31.70
CA LEU A 419 9.48 -35.10 -30.52
C LEU A 419 9.22 -33.85 -29.68
N ASP A 420 10.21 -32.98 -29.54
CA ASP A 420 10.08 -31.74 -28.76
C ASP A 420 9.08 -30.77 -29.44
N VAL A 421 9.13 -30.67 -30.77
CA VAL A 421 8.15 -29.90 -31.55
C VAL A 421 6.77 -30.57 -31.53
N LEU A 422 6.69 -31.90 -31.60
CA LEU A 422 5.43 -32.66 -31.52
C LEU A 422 4.71 -32.41 -30.19
N ASN A 423 5.44 -32.47 -29.08
CA ASN A 423 4.88 -32.20 -27.75
C ASN A 423 4.36 -30.77 -27.64
N LYS A 424 5.15 -29.78 -28.08
CA LYS A 424 4.72 -28.36 -28.12
C LYS A 424 3.52 -28.15 -29.03
N TYR A 425 3.48 -28.81 -30.18
CA TYR A 425 2.33 -28.78 -31.10
C TYR A 425 1.09 -29.35 -30.43
N ASN A 426 1.18 -30.53 -29.82
CA ASN A 426 0.05 -31.17 -29.14
C ASN A 426 -0.49 -30.31 -27.97
N GLU A 427 0.40 -29.77 -27.13
CA GLU A 427 0.02 -28.88 -26.02
C GLU A 427 -0.69 -27.61 -26.54
N THR A 428 -0.12 -26.96 -27.55
CA THR A 428 -0.66 -25.71 -28.12
C THR A 428 -1.97 -25.96 -28.87
N ASN A 429 -2.05 -27.06 -29.63
CA ASN A 429 -3.25 -27.46 -30.36
C ASN A 429 -4.38 -27.84 -29.40
N LEU A 430 -4.10 -28.54 -28.31
CA LEU A 430 -5.08 -28.85 -27.28
C LEU A 430 -5.62 -27.55 -26.66
N ARG A 431 -4.74 -26.63 -26.24
CA ARG A 431 -5.16 -25.31 -25.72
C ARG A 431 -6.00 -24.52 -26.72
N SER A 432 -5.59 -24.48 -27.99
CA SER A 432 -6.36 -23.79 -29.04
C SER A 432 -7.72 -24.45 -29.33
N SER A 433 -7.82 -25.78 -29.17
CA SER A 433 -9.07 -26.53 -29.37
C SER A 433 -10.08 -26.33 -28.24
N ILE A 434 -9.61 -26.04 -27.02
CA ILE A 434 -10.44 -25.69 -25.88
C ILE A 434 -10.77 -24.21 -25.99
N SER A 435 -11.83 -23.93 -26.74
CA SER A 435 -12.24 -22.57 -27.03
C SER A 435 -12.80 -21.89 -25.78
N ILE A 436 -12.09 -20.89 -25.25
CA ILE A 436 -12.69 -19.83 -24.43
C ILE A 436 -13.76 -19.17 -25.31
N LYS A 437 -15.03 -19.48 -25.05
CA LYS A 437 -16.17 -18.90 -25.77
C LYS A 437 -16.70 -17.74 -24.94
N LEU A 438 -16.12 -16.57 -25.19
CA LEU A 438 -16.63 -15.35 -24.59
C LEU A 438 -18.03 -15.07 -25.15
N VAL A 439 -19.03 -15.12 -24.28
CA VAL A 439 -20.41 -14.80 -24.63
C VAL A 439 -20.96 -13.84 -23.58
N GLN A 440 -21.54 -12.74 -24.04
CA GLN A 440 -22.29 -11.85 -23.15
C GLN A 440 -23.63 -12.52 -22.84
N ILE A 441 -23.76 -13.06 -21.62
CA ILE A 441 -24.95 -13.80 -21.17
C ILE A 441 -26.02 -12.86 -20.60
N GLU A 442 -25.61 -11.72 -20.06
CA GLU A 442 -26.50 -10.66 -19.60
C GLU A 442 -26.16 -9.36 -20.32
N MET A 443 -27.16 -8.81 -21.01
CA MET A 443 -27.05 -7.53 -21.70
C MET A 443 -27.34 -6.39 -20.73
N ALA A 444 -26.55 -5.33 -20.78
CA ALA A 444 -26.80 -4.15 -19.98
C ALA A 444 -28.09 -3.46 -20.41
N GLN A 445 -28.99 -3.25 -19.46
CA GLN A 445 -30.25 -2.54 -19.67
C GLN A 445 -30.23 -1.17 -18.97
N PRO A 446 -30.98 -0.18 -19.50
CA PRO A 446 -31.21 1.08 -18.82
C PRO A 446 -31.93 0.83 -17.49
N ASP A 447 -31.24 1.02 -16.36
CA ASP A 447 -31.78 0.76 -15.02
C ASP A 447 -32.32 2.05 -14.37
N VAL A 448 -32.98 1.92 -13.22
CA VAL A 448 -33.49 3.03 -12.41
C VAL A 448 -32.35 3.82 -11.73
N ALA A 449 -32.63 5.09 -11.42
CA ALA A 449 -31.68 5.94 -10.74
C ALA A 449 -31.28 5.36 -9.36
N GLN A 450 -29.98 5.31 -9.09
CA GLN A 450 -29.46 4.90 -7.79
C GLN A 450 -29.92 5.86 -6.68
N PRO A 451 -30.03 5.38 -5.43
CA PRO A 451 -30.37 6.21 -4.28
C PRO A 451 -29.44 7.41 -4.17
N SER A 452 -29.98 8.61 -4.41
CA SER A 452 -29.15 9.81 -4.47
C SER A 452 -28.61 10.16 -3.08
N LYS A 453 -27.31 10.50 -2.99
CA LYS A 453 -26.69 11.02 -1.75
C LYS A 453 -27.16 12.44 -1.42
N LYS A 454 -28.12 12.98 -2.17
CA LYS A 454 -28.63 14.35 -2.07
C LYS A 454 -29.21 14.64 -0.68
N MET A 455 -30.05 13.72 -0.19
CA MET A 455 -30.65 13.83 1.15
C MET A 455 -29.59 13.81 2.26
N LEU A 456 -28.57 12.95 2.13
CA LEU A 456 -27.47 12.87 3.09
C LEU A 456 -26.70 14.18 3.18
N LEU A 457 -26.37 14.80 2.04
CA LEU A 457 -25.66 16.09 2.00
C LEU A 457 -26.49 17.22 2.65
N ILE A 458 -27.79 17.24 2.42
CA ILE A 458 -28.71 18.23 3.02
C ILE A 458 -28.72 18.07 4.55
N ILE A 459 -28.87 16.84 5.05
CA ILE A 459 -28.87 16.56 6.49
C ILE A 459 -27.53 16.97 7.12
N LEU A 460 -26.41 16.60 6.50
CA LEU A 460 -25.06 16.95 6.97
C LEU A 460 -24.83 18.46 7.00
N SER A 461 -25.35 19.22 6.03
CA SER A 461 -25.24 20.68 6.03
C SER A 461 -25.96 21.32 7.22
N GLY A 462 -27.15 20.82 7.58
CA GLY A 462 -27.91 21.27 8.73
C GLY A 462 -27.23 20.91 10.06
N MET A 463 -26.75 19.68 10.19
CA MET A 463 -26.02 19.25 11.39
C MET A 463 -24.69 19.99 11.57
N GLY A 464 -23.92 20.15 10.48
CA GLY A 464 -22.63 20.83 10.51
C GLY A 464 -22.74 22.30 10.88
N SER A 465 -23.73 23.01 10.32
CA SER A 465 -23.99 24.41 10.66
C SER A 465 -24.51 24.59 12.08
N LEU A 466 -25.36 23.68 12.59
CA LEU A 466 -25.79 23.69 13.99
C LEU A 466 -24.59 23.52 14.93
N PHE A 467 -23.72 22.54 14.64
CA PHE A 467 -22.52 22.30 15.43
C PHE A 467 -21.59 23.52 15.42
N ALA A 468 -21.37 24.15 14.26
CA ALA A 468 -20.58 25.37 14.15
C ALA A 468 -21.15 26.52 14.99
N CYS A 469 -22.48 26.69 15.01
CA CYS A 469 -23.14 27.70 15.84
C CYS A 469 -22.97 27.42 17.33
N LEU A 470 -23.17 26.17 17.76
CA LEU A 470 -22.98 25.76 19.16
C LEU A 470 -21.53 25.99 19.60
N PHE A 471 -20.58 25.62 18.74
CA PHE A 471 -19.16 25.85 18.98
C PHE A 471 -18.81 27.33 19.09
N TRP A 472 -19.34 28.17 18.19
CA TRP A 472 -19.13 29.62 18.25
C TRP A 472 -19.73 30.26 19.52
N LEU A 473 -20.94 29.84 19.91
CA LEU A 473 -21.55 30.29 21.16
C LEU A 473 -20.75 29.82 22.38
N PHE A 474 -20.15 28.63 22.32
CA PHE A 474 -19.25 28.15 23.36
C PHE A 474 -18.00 29.02 23.47
N ILE A 475 -17.40 29.44 22.35
CA ILE A 475 -16.27 30.39 22.36
C ILE A 475 -16.68 31.71 23.00
N LEU A 476 -17.81 32.29 22.61
CA LEU A 476 -18.32 33.53 23.20
C LEU A 476 -18.56 33.39 24.71
N PHE A 477 -19.06 32.23 25.16
CA PHE A 477 -19.22 31.91 26.57
C PHE A 477 -17.88 31.79 27.30
N TYR A 478 -16.92 31.10 26.69
CA TYR A 478 -15.61 30.83 27.27
C TYR A 478 -14.77 32.10 27.46
N ILE A 479 -14.90 33.07 26.55
CA ILE A 479 -14.16 34.35 26.59
C ILE A 479 -14.86 35.39 27.49
N ASP A 480 -16.07 35.12 27.97
CA ASP A 480 -16.81 36.03 28.86
C ASP A 480 -16.23 36.07 30.28
N ASP A 481 -15.25 36.97 30.46
CA ASP A 481 -14.55 37.17 31.74
C ASP A 481 -15.25 38.15 32.71
N THR A 482 -16.57 38.38 32.57
CA THR A 482 -17.32 39.24 33.50
C THR A 482 -17.54 38.58 34.86
N ILE A 483 -17.60 39.37 35.93
CA ILE A 483 -17.84 38.89 37.31
C ILE A 483 -19.33 38.87 37.56
N LYS A 484 -19.91 37.68 37.70
CA LYS A 484 -21.36 37.49 37.85
C LYS A 484 -21.74 37.02 39.26
N SER A 485 -20.83 36.33 39.93
CA SER A 485 -21.06 35.79 41.28
C SER A 485 -20.12 36.38 42.32
N PRO A 486 -20.51 36.36 43.60
CA PRO A 486 -19.63 36.81 44.68
C PRO A 486 -18.35 35.96 44.80
N THR A 487 -18.43 34.66 44.50
CA THR A 487 -17.28 33.75 44.51
C THR A 487 -16.27 34.07 43.40
N GLU A 488 -16.74 34.46 42.21
CA GLU A 488 -15.86 34.94 41.13
C GLU A 488 -15.11 36.21 41.52
N LEU A 489 -15.75 37.15 42.23
CA LEU A 489 -15.11 38.37 42.72
C LEU A 489 -13.99 38.04 43.73
N VAL A 490 -14.27 37.17 44.70
CA VAL A 490 -13.27 36.73 45.69
C VAL A 490 -12.10 36.02 45.01
N ASN A 491 -12.37 35.08 44.10
CA ASN A 491 -11.32 34.34 43.42
C ASN A 491 -10.42 35.22 42.53
N LYS A 492 -10.99 36.23 41.86
CA LYS A 492 -10.22 37.14 41.00
C LYS A 492 -9.45 38.19 41.78
N THR A 493 -10.04 38.70 42.86
CA THR A 493 -9.42 39.79 43.65
C THR A 493 -8.55 39.27 44.78
N GLN A 494 -8.78 38.06 45.29
CA GLN A 494 -8.16 37.50 46.50
C GLN A 494 -8.34 38.42 47.73
N LEU A 495 -9.54 38.99 47.84
CA LEU A 495 -9.94 39.91 48.90
C LEU A 495 -11.27 39.44 49.51
N PRO A 496 -11.54 39.73 50.79
CA PRO A 496 -12.75 39.28 51.47
C PRO A 496 -14.01 39.90 50.87
N LEU A 497 -15.14 39.22 51.04
CA LEU A 497 -16.47 39.65 50.58
C LEU A 497 -17.40 39.73 51.80
N LEU A 498 -18.06 40.87 51.98
CA LEU A 498 -19.05 41.11 53.03
C LEU A 498 -20.47 40.73 52.60
N GLY A 499 -20.73 40.70 51.29
CA GLY A 499 -22.01 40.26 50.76
C GLY A 499 -22.27 40.77 49.35
N TYR A 500 -23.52 40.62 48.92
CA TYR A 500 -23.97 41.11 47.63
C TYR A 500 -25.36 41.74 47.74
N LEU A 501 -25.68 42.64 46.80
CA LEU A 501 -26.97 43.30 46.71
C LEU A 501 -27.58 43.06 45.33
N ASN A 502 -28.86 42.66 45.32
CA ASN A 502 -29.60 42.47 44.08
C ASN A 502 -29.93 43.81 43.40
N LYS A 503 -30.05 43.78 42.08
CA LYS A 503 -30.47 44.94 41.29
C LYS A 503 -31.92 45.33 41.63
N ILE A 504 -32.10 46.58 42.07
CA ILE A 504 -33.40 47.21 42.27
C ILE A 504 -33.70 48.17 41.10
N SER A 505 -34.96 48.27 40.69
CA SER A 505 -35.41 49.17 39.63
C SER A 505 -36.16 50.37 40.22
N GLY A 506 -35.74 51.59 39.90
CA GLY A 506 -36.43 52.84 40.26
C GLY A 506 -35.52 54.06 40.07
N GLU A 507 -35.97 55.05 39.30
CA GLU A 507 -35.17 56.25 38.95
C GLU A 507 -35.11 57.31 40.07
N ASN A 508 -36.07 57.31 41.00
CA ASN A 508 -36.14 58.25 42.12
C ASN A 508 -36.30 57.48 43.44
N LEU A 509 -35.17 57.10 44.06
CA LEU A 509 -35.16 56.44 45.37
C LEU A 509 -35.45 57.44 46.48
N ASP A 510 -36.74 57.61 46.81
CA ASP A 510 -37.15 58.28 48.04
C ASP A 510 -36.75 57.39 49.23
N LEU A 511 -35.77 57.86 50.02
CA LEU A 511 -35.17 57.16 51.16
C LEU A 511 -36.20 56.77 52.23
N ARG A 512 -37.30 57.51 52.34
CA ARG A 512 -38.39 57.23 53.28
C ARG A 512 -39.30 56.11 52.76
N LYS A 513 -39.41 55.95 51.44
CA LYS A 513 -40.22 54.92 50.76
C LYS A 513 -39.43 53.68 50.35
N LEU A 514 -38.11 53.70 50.45
CA LEU A 514 -37.22 52.55 50.29
C LEU A 514 -37.63 51.39 51.20
N TRP A 515 -38.27 51.72 52.33
CA TRP A 515 -38.66 50.76 53.34
C TRP A 515 -40.15 50.42 53.40
N ASP A 516 -40.95 50.96 52.48
CA ASP A 516 -42.33 50.52 52.24
C ASP A 516 -42.31 49.31 51.27
N VAL A 517 -42.46 48.11 51.84
CA VAL A 517 -42.19 46.79 51.19
C VAL A 517 -43.42 45.97 50.93
N GLU A 518 -44.60 46.48 51.27
CA GLU A 518 -45.81 45.81 50.85
C GLU A 518 -45.80 45.77 49.30
N HIS A 519 -45.74 44.56 48.75
CA HIS A 519 -45.79 44.26 47.31
C HIS A 519 -44.52 44.42 46.46
N ARG A 520 -43.30 44.55 47.03
CA ARG A 520 -42.04 44.57 46.23
C ARG A 520 -41.03 43.49 46.62
N GLU A 521 -41.10 42.30 46.00
CA GLU A 521 -40.23 41.13 46.30
C GLU A 521 -38.73 41.45 46.21
N LYS A 522 -38.27 42.09 45.13
CA LYS A 522 -36.85 42.47 44.97
C LYS A 522 -36.36 43.43 46.06
N MET A 523 -37.25 44.26 46.59
CA MET A 523 -36.92 45.18 47.67
C MET A 523 -36.83 44.45 49.02
N LYS A 524 -37.71 43.46 49.28
CA LYS A 524 -37.61 42.60 50.47
C LYS A 524 -36.25 41.90 50.53
N ILE A 525 -35.82 41.31 49.41
CA ILE A 525 -34.51 40.65 49.30
C ILE A 525 -33.37 41.64 49.54
N PHE A 526 -33.43 42.82 48.92
CA PHE A 526 -32.42 43.87 49.10
C PHE A 526 -32.25 44.24 50.58
N LYS A 527 -33.35 44.34 51.33
CA LYS A 527 -33.31 44.64 52.77
C LYS A 527 -32.66 43.54 53.60
N GLU A 528 -32.96 42.27 53.33
CA GLU A 528 -32.33 41.16 54.06
C GLU A 528 -30.84 41.05 53.74
N LEU A 529 -30.47 41.21 52.46
CA LEU A 529 -29.07 41.26 52.05
C LEU A 529 -28.32 42.43 52.72
N LEU A 530 -28.96 43.60 52.81
CA LEU A 530 -28.40 44.76 53.50
C LEU A 530 -28.26 44.55 55.01
N ARG A 531 -29.19 43.84 55.66
CA ARG A 531 -29.09 43.45 57.08
C ARG A 531 -27.92 42.50 57.30
N SER A 532 -27.72 41.53 56.39
CA SER A 532 -26.57 40.64 56.40
C SER A 532 -25.26 41.40 56.23
N ILE A 533 -25.16 42.30 55.25
CA ILE A 533 -23.97 43.15 55.05
C ILE A 533 -23.70 43.99 56.31
N ARG A 534 -24.72 44.60 56.91
CA ARG A 534 -24.56 45.36 58.17
C ARG A 534 -23.98 44.49 59.28
N PHE A 535 -24.45 43.26 59.44
CA PHE A 535 -23.93 42.33 60.44
C PHE A 535 -22.45 42.02 60.21
N GLU A 536 -22.05 41.71 58.97
CA GLU A 536 -20.63 41.46 58.64
C GLU A 536 -19.75 42.70 58.91
N ILE A 537 -20.26 43.89 58.61
CA ILE A 537 -19.58 45.16 58.92
C ILE A 537 -19.37 45.33 60.42
N ASP A 538 -20.38 45.03 61.24
CA ASP A 538 -20.27 45.13 62.70
C ASP A 538 -19.20 44.16 63.26
N GLN A 539 -19.11 42.95 62.69
CA GLN A 539 -18.07 41.98 63.05
C GLN A 539 -16.66 42.45 62.68
N GLU A 540 -16.52 43.17 61.57
CA GLU A 540 -15.25 43.74 61.13
C GLU A 540 -14.85 44.96 61.95
N LEU A 541 -15.78 45.85 62.31
CA LEU A 541 -15.50 47.08 63.05
C LEU A 541 -15.03 46.84 64.49
N LYS A 542 -15.51 45.79 65.18
CA LYS A 542 -15.08 45.42 66.56
C LYS A 542 -15.00 46.61 67.55
N GLY A 543 -15.94 47.55 67.47
CA GLY A 543 -16.00 48.73 68.35
C GLY A 543 -15.34 50.00 67.78
N GLU A 544 -14.67 49.91 66.64
CA GLU A 544 -14.36 51.06 65.80
C GLU A 544 -15.64 51.66 65.21
N LYS A 545 -15.60 52.95 64.84
CA LYS A 545 -16.83 53.68 64.47
C LYS A 545 -16.79 54.34 63.10
N ILE A 546 -15.62 54.48 62.47
CA ILE A 546 -15.48 55.22 61.21
C ILE A 546 -15.33 54.23 60.06
N LEU A 547 -16.35 54.20 59.19
CA LEU A 547 -16.46 53.33 58.03
C LEU A 547 -16.43 54.15 56.74
N ALA A 548 -15.45 53.91 55.88
CA ALA A 548 -15.44 54.47 54.53
C ALA A 548 -15.99 53.48 53.51
N ILE A 549 -16.80 53.99 52.59
CA ILE A 549 -17.35 53.24 51.46
C ILE A 549 -16.81 53.86 50.19
N THR A 550 -16.13 53.04 49.39
CA THR A 550 -15.56 53.40 48.10
C THR A 550 -16.05 52.46 47.00
N SER A 551 -15.67 52.71 45.77
CA SER A 551 -15.86 51.83 44.62
C SER A 551 -14.63 51.94 43.72
N ILE A 552 -14.43 51.02 42.80
CA ILE A 552 -13.35 51.17 41.82
C ILE A 552 -13.75 52.25 40.82
N GLU A 553 -14.95 52.16 40.26
CA GLU A 553 -15.48 53.04 39.22
C GLU A 553 -16.66 53.89 39.71
N PRO A 554 -16.99 54.99 39.01
CA PRO A 554 -18.26 55.68 39.20
C PRO A 554 -19.46 54.76 38.95
N ALA A 555 -20.58 55.06 39.62
CA ALA A 555 -21.88 54.38 39.42
C ALA A 555 -21.95 52.88 39.80
N GLU A 556 -20.99 52.34 40.56
CA GLU A 556 -21.08 50.96 41.11
C GLU A 556 -22.10 50.84 42.27
N GLY A 557 -22.54 51.97 42.83
CA GLY A 557 -23.60 52.04 43.84
C GLY A 557 -23.14 52.26 45.27
N LYS A 558 -21.91 52.73 45.48
CA LYS A 558 -21.37 53.15 46.79
C LYS A 558 -22.30 54.09 47.58
N THR A 559 -22.86 55.10 46.93
CA THR A 559 -23.73 56.10 47.58
C THR A 559 -25.06 55.48 48.03
N LEU A 560 -25.63 54.60 47.20
CA LEU A 560 -26.82 53.84 47.56
C LEU A 560 -26.55 52.94 48.78
N LEU A 561 -25.43 52.23 48.79
CA LEU A 561 -25.03 51.40 49.93
C LEU A 561 -24.83 52.25 51.19
N ALA A 562 -24.13 53.39 51.09
CA ALA A 562 -23.87 54.28 52.22
C ALA A 562 -25.16 54.81 52.86
N ILE A 563 -26.07 55.33 52.05
CA ILE A 563 -27.36 55.83 52.53
C ILE A 563 -28.20 54.68 53.12
N SER A 564 -28.22 53.53 52.45
CA SER A 564 -29.01 52.38 52.90
C SER A 564 -28.48 51.82 54.23
N LEU A 565 -27.16 51.76 54.40
CA LEU A 565 -26.53 51.38 55.67
C LEU A 565 -26.82 52.42 56.76
N ALA A 566 -26.71 53.71 56.47
CA ALA A 566 -27.01 54.77 57.44
C ALA A 566 -28.43 54.62 58.00
N TYR A 567 -29.40 54.40 57.11
CA TYR A 567 -30.77 54.10 57.52
C TYR A 567 -30.90 52.77 58.27
N SER A 568 -30.21 51.72 57.83
CA SER A 568 -30.23 50.41 58.50
C SER A 568 -29.71 50.51 59.94
N TYR A 569 -28.69 51.33 60.21
CA TYR A 569 -28.19 51.60 61.56
C TYR A 569 -29.14 52.48 62.38
N SER A 570 -29.75 53.50 61.79
CA SER A 570 -30.70 54.34 62.52
C SER A 570 -31.95 53.57 62.98
N MET A 571 -32.38 52.58 62.20
CA MET A 571 -33.47 51.66 62.53
C MET A 571 -33.22 50.77 63.75
N ILE A 572 -31.96 50.60 64.16
CA ILE A 572 -31.58 49.92 65.40
C ILE A 572 -31.14 50.92 66.49
N ASN A 573 -31.65 52.15 66.41
CA ASN A 573 -31.45 53.26 67.35
C ASN A 573 -29.98 53.67 67.55
N LYS A 574 -29.12 53.47 66.55
CA LYS A 574 -27.75 54.01 66.55
C LYS A 574 -27.75 55.46 66.12
N ARG A 575 -26.89 56.28 66.73
CA ARG A 575 -26.60 57.64 66.29
C ARG A 575 -25.63 57.58 65.12
N VAL A 576 -26.14 57.89 63.94
CA VAL A 576 -25.41 57.77 62.67
C VAL A 576 -24.98 59.13 62.17
N LEU A 577 -23.73 59.27 61.76
CA LEU A 577 -23.27 60.38 60.94
C LEU A 577 -22.98 59.88 59.53
N LEU A 578 -23.65 60.44 58.53
CA LEU A 578 -23.39 60.19 57.12
C LEU A 578 -22.62 61.38 56.53
N ILE A 579 -21.39 61.13 56.09
CA ILE A 579 -20.51 62.11 55.48
C ILE A 579 -20.53 61.94 53.96
N ASP A 580 -20.86 63.00 53.23
CA ASP A 580 -20.71 63.07 51.79
C ASP A 580 -19.28 63.48 51.43
N GLY A 581 -18.36 62.51 51.38
CA GLY A 581 -16.94 62.74 51.09
C GLY A 581 -16.62 62.87 49.59
N ASN A 582 -17.62 62.83 48.71
CA ASN A 582 -17.40 62.87 47.27
C ASN A 582 -17.62 64.27 46.69
N PHE A 583 -16.62 65.14 46.83
CA PHE A 583 -16.65 66.52 46.30
C PHE A 583 -16.95 66.60 44.79
N ASN A 584 -16.63 65.57 44.01
CA ASN A 584 -16.93 65.53 42.58
C ASN A 584 -18.42 65.31 42.27
N ASN A 585 -19.15 64.63 43.16
CA ASN A 585 -20.56 64.33 42.96
C ASN A 585 -21.27 64.23 44.33
N ALA A 586 -21.78 65.39 44.77
CA ALA A 586 -22.44 65.62 46.06
C ALA A 586 -23.88 65.07 46.12
N THR A 587 -24.07 63.80 45.71
CA THR A 587 -25.40 63.19 45.60
C THR A 587 -26.14 63.15 46.94
N ILE A 588 -25.44 62.88 48.05
CA ILE A 588 -26.05 62.86 49.39
C ILE A 588 -26.44 64.29 49.78
N SER A 589 -25.56 65.26 49.56
CA SER A 589 -25.78 66.66 49.91
C SER A 589 -26.97 67.26 49.16
N ASN A 590 -27.06 66.99 47.86
CA ASN A 590 -28.19 67.41 47.01
C ASN A 590 -29.53 66.79 47.47
N THR A 591 -29.50 65.57 47.98
CA THR A 591 -30.70 64.85 48.43
C THR A 591 -31.13 65.23 49.85
N ALA A 592 -30.17 65.42 50.75
CA ALA A 592 -30.42 65.61 52.19
C ALA A 592 -30.52 67.09 52.61
N GLN A 593 -30.02 68.03 51.81
CA GLN A 593 -29.98 69.47 52.12
C GLN A 593 -29.43 69.76 53.54
N PRO A 594 -28.16 69.40 53.82
CA PRO A 594 -27.60 69.45 55.16
C PRO A 594 -27.38 70.89 55.65
N GLN A 595 -27.41 71.06 56.97
CA GLN A 595 -27.19 72.35 57.64
C GLN A 595 -25.70 72.69 57.80
N VAL A 596 -24.82 71.67 57.80
CA VAL A 596 -23.38 71.81 58.00
C VAL A 596 -22.64 71.21 56.81
N TYR A 597 -21.64 71.94 56.33
CA TYR A 597 -20.79 71.57 55.20
C TYR A 597 -19.36 71.24 55.64
N LEU A 598 -18.74 70.27 54.97
CA LEU A 598 -17.40 69.76 55.23
C LEU A 598 -16.35 70.86 55.15
N GLU A 599 -16.48 71.75 54.17
CA GLU A 599 -15.56 72.86 53.91
C GLU A 599 -15.53 73.86 55.07
N ASP A 600 -16.62 73.98 55.84
CA ASP A 600 -16.66 74.85 57.02
C ASP A 600 -16.15 74.09 58.25
N TYR A 601 -16.61 72.84 58.43
CA TYR A 601 -16.31 72.02 59.59
C TYR A 601 -14.81 71.67 59.72
N PHE A 602 -14.15 71.38 58.59
CA PHE A 602 -12.73 71.03 58.54
C PHE A 602 -11.80 72.23 58.32
N LYS A 603 -12.33 73.45 58.18
CA LYS A 603 -11.55 74.69 58.01
C LYS A 603 -11.56 75.60 59.23
N ASN A 604 -12.64 75.62 60.01
CA ASN A 604 -12.78 76.55 61.14
C ASN A 604 -13.32 75.84 62.40
N SER A 605 -12.67 76.04 63.54
CA SER A 605 -13.04 75.41 64.82
C SER A 605 -14.32 75.96 65.47
N GLN A 606 -14.86 77.09 65.00
CA GLN A 606 -16.01 77.79 65.60
C GLN A 606 -17.37 77.54 64.91
N PHE A 607 -17.43 76.77 63.82
CA PHE A 607 -18.71 76.51 63.12
C PHE A 607 -19.54 75.42 63.83
N GLY A 608 -20.87 75.61 63.80
CA GLY A 608 -21.86 74.81 64.52
C GLY A 608 -21.73 73.31 64.30
N GLN A 609 -21.96 72.56 65.38
CA GLN A 609 -21.87 71.09 65.34
C GLN A 609 -23.08 70.51 64.60
N PRO A 610 -22.92 69.38 63.89
CA PRO A 610 -24.05 68.72 63.24
C PRO A 610 -25.07 68.26 64.31
N GLU A 611 -26.27 68.82 64.32
CA GLU A 611 -27.33 68.43 65.26
C GLU A 611 -28.07 67.17 64.79
N LEU A 612 -28.44 66.31 65.74
CA LEU A 612 -29.19 65.09 65.43
C LEU A 612 -30.59 65.43 64.89
N SER A 613 -30.90 64.93 63.70
CA SER A 613 -32.27 64.96 63.17
C SER A 613 -33.18 63.94 63.88
N SER A 614 -34.50 64.04 63.65
CA SER A 614 -35.52 63.16 64.24
C SER A 614 -35.37 61.66 63.92
N LEU A 615 -34.49 61.28 62.97
CA LEU A 615 -34.22 59.90 62.55
C LEU A 615 -32.87 59.36 63.05
N ASN A 616 -32.30 59.92 64.12
CA ASN A 616 -30.97 59.54 64.67
C ASN A 616 -29.83 59.54 63.62
N THR A 617 -30.03 60.21 62.49
CA THR A 617 -29.08 60.28 61.37
C THR A 617 -28.75 61.74 61.11
N THR A 618 -27.48 62.09 61.14
CA THR A 618 -26.99 63.43 60.81
C THR A 618 -26.24 63.37 59.50
N VAL A 619 -26.41 64.35 58.63
CA VAL A 619 -25.69 64.43 57.35
C VAL A 619 -24.71 65.59 57.39
N LEU A 620 -23.45 65.31 57.08
CA LEU A 620 -22.40 66.31 56.85
C LEU A 620 -22.10 66.34 55.36
N GLY A 621 -22.57 67.39 54.69
CA GLY A 621 -22.51 67.50 53.23
C GLY A 621 -21.26 68.21 52.70
N ASN A 622 -21.11 68.23 51.39
CA ASN A 622 -20.15 69.10 50.70
C ASN A 622 -20.90 70.02 49.71
N ARG A 623 -20.25 71.13 49.34
CA ARG A 623 -20.75 72.07 48.32
C ARG A 623 -20.36 71.66 46.90
N GLY A 624 -19.61 70.57 46.77
CA GLY A 624 -19.00 70.13 45.53
C GLY A 624 -17.77 70.97 45.16
N GLY A 625 -16.96 70.43 44.25
CA GLY A 625 -15.79 71.14 43.70
C GLY A 625 -14.59 70.24 43.42
N ASP A 626 -13.56 70.83 42.82
CA ASP A 626 -12.27 70.17 42.59
C ASP A 626 -11.37 70.35 43.82
N VAL A 627 -11.76 69.75 44.94
CA VAL A 627 -11.04 69.81 46.21
C VAL A 627 -10.88 68.43 46.84
N THR A 628 -9.88 68.29 47.71
CA THR A 628 -9.57 67.12 48.52
C THR A 628 -9.69 67.43 50.02
N LEU A 629 -9.70 66.41 50.88
CA LEU A 629 -9.92 66.59 52.32
C LEU A 629 -8.73 67.33 52.97
N LEU A 630 -7.51 66.97 52.57
CA LEU A 630 -6.28 67.53 53.12
C LEU A 630 -5.97 68.94 52.59
N GLU A 631 -6.62 69.38 51.50
CA GLU A 631 -6.61 70.78 51.06
C GLU A 631 -7.53 71.66 51.92
N ILE A 632 -8.57 71.10 52.54
CA ILE A 632 -9.49 71.83 53.42
C ILE A 632 -8.88 72.01 54.82
N GLY A 633 -8.18 70.99 55.33
CA GLY A 633 -7.52 71.03 56.64
C GLY A 633 -6.34 70.07 56.74
N SER A 634 -5.34 70.41 57.57
CA SER A 634 -4.16 69.56 57.79
C SER A 634 -4.51 68.19 58.38
N GLU A 635 -3.68 67.18 58.12
CA GLU A 635 -3.91 65.80 58.59
C GLU A 635 -4.18 65.71 60.10
N ALA A 636 -3.38 66.41 60.92
CA ALA A 636 -3.54 66.43 62.37
C ALA A 636 -4.88 67.07 62.80
N PHE A 637 -5.30 68.14 62.11
CA PHE A 637 -6.56 68.81 62.40
C PHE A 637 -7.76 67.94 62.02
N VAL A 638 -7.74 67.36 60.82
CA VAL A 638 -8.77 66.44 60.33
C VAL A 638 -8.91 65.24 61.27
N LYS A 639 -7.77 64.66 61.71
CA LYS A 639 -7.77 63.57 62.69
C LYS A 639 -8.45 63.96 64.01
N SER A 640 -8.10 65.13 64.56
CA SER A 640 -8.72 65.62 65.81
C SER A 640 -10.24 65.78 65.70
N LYS A 641 -10.73 66.16 64.52
CA LYS A 641 -12.16 66.26 64.23
C LYS A 641 -12.82 64.90 64.12
N PHE A 642 -12.19 63.91 63.49
CA PHE A 642 -12.70 62.54 63.50
C PHE A 642 -12.75 61.92 64.91
N ASP A 643 -11.78 62.23 65.77
CA ASP A 643 -11.80 61.82 67.19
C ASP A 643 -12.98 62.45 67.94
N GLU A 644 -13.30 63.73 67.66
CA GLU A 644 -14.50 64.41 68.17
C GLU A 644 -15.78 63.69 67.72
N LEU A 645 -15.90 63.37 66.44
CA LEU A 645 -17.07 62.68 65.86
C LEU A 645 -17.25 61.28 66.45
N ARG A 646 -16.15 60.56 66.73
CA ARG A 646 -16.17 59.22 67.34
C ARG A 646 -16.81 59.23 68.73
N SER A 647 -16.72 60.32 69.49
CA SER A 647 -17.34 60.44 70.80
C SER A 647 -18.86 60.63 70.74
N LYS A 648 -19.36 61.27 69.67
CA LYS A 648 -20.77 61.70 69.55
C LYS A 648 -21.66 60.72 68.81
N TYR A 649 -21.09 60.00 67.84
CA TYR A 649 -21.82 59.05 67.02
C TYR A 649 -21.47 57.62 67.39
N ASP A 650 -22.40 56.71 67.15
CA ASP A 650 -22.15 55.27 67.31
C ASP A 650 -21.53 54.69 66.04
N ILE A 651 -21.82 55.29 64.89
CA ILE A 651 -21.17 55.00 63.61
C ILE A 651 -21.09 56.25 62.72
N VAL A 652 -19.96 56.42 62.05
CA VAL A 652 -19.68 57.44 61.04
C VAL A 652 -19.44 56.74 59.71
N ILE A 653 -20.31 56.98 58.73
CA ILE A 653 -20.25 56.39 57.40
C ILE A 653 -19.84 57.46 56.40
N ILE A 654 -18.79 57.21 55.63
CA ILE A 654 -18.23 58.15 54.66
C ILE A 654 -18.46 57.60 53.25
N ASP A 655 -19.27 58.29 52.44
CA ASP A 655 -19.36 58.02 50.99
C ASP A 655 -18.22 58.75 50.27
N THR A 656 -17.21 58.01 49.84
CA THR A 656 -16.00 58.58 49.23
C THR A 656 -16.13 58.71 47.70
N ALA A 657 -15.20 59.41 47.06
CA ALA A 657 -15.03 59.31 45.60
C ALA A 657 -14.58 57.89 45.20
N PRO A 658 -14.84 57.42 43.96
CA PRO A 658 -14.30 56.14 43.50
C PRO A 658 -12.75 56.16 43.48
N LEU A 659 -12.11 55.00 43.59
CA LEU A 659 -10.64 54.88 43.61
C LEU A 659 -9.97 55.40 42.32
N THR A 660 -10.70 55.42 41.19
CA THR A 660 -10.25 56.09 39.96
C THR A 660 -10.09 57.60 40.10
N ALA A 661 -10.71 58.24 41.11
CA ALA A 661 -10.48 59.64 41.47
C ALA A 661 -9.22 59.85 42.34
N LEU A 662 -8.40 58.81 42.53
CA LEU A 662 -7.10 58.84 43.19
C LEU A 662 -7.16 59.44 44.61
N ASN A 663 -6.46 60.55 44.84
CA ASN A 663 -6.27 61.15 46.17
C ASN A 663 -7.60 61.58 46.81
N LYS A 664 -8.58 62.00 46.00
CA LYS A 664 -9.94 62.33 46.44
C LYS A 664 -10.65 61.17 47.14
N SER A 665 -10.28 59.93 46.84
CA SER A 665 -10.77 58.75 47.57
C SER A 665 -9.83 58.40 48.72
N LYS A 666 -8.53 58.30 48.43
CA LYS A 666 -7.51 57.78 49.37
C LYS A 666 -7.38 58.58 50.66
N GLU A 667 -7.54 59.91 50.60
CA GLU A 667 -7.44 60.76 51.79
C GLU A 667 -8.53 60.45 52.82
N TRP A 668 -9.76 60.13 52.40
CA TRP A 668 -10.80 59.69 53.32
C TRP A 668 -10.48 58.32 53.94
N LEU A 669 -9.87 57.42 53.16
CA LEU A 669 -9.50 56.08 53.62
C LEU A 669 -8.37 56.12 54.66
N LEU A 670 -7.55 57.19 54.67
CA LEU A 670 -6.52 57.41 55.68
C LEU A 670 -7.13 57.49 57.09
N PHE A 671 -8.24 58.23 57.23
CA PHE A 671 -8.92 58.49 58.51
C PHE A 671 -9.97 57.44 58.89
N ALA A 672 -10.37 56.57 57.95
CA ALA A 672 -11.29 55.49 58.23
C ALA A 672 -10.64 54.36 59.05
N ASN A 673 -11.41 53.76 59.96
CA ASN A 673 -10.97 52.58 60.69
C ASN A 673 -11.14 51.32 59.83
N LYS A 674 -12.27 51.24 59.10
CA LYS A 674 -12.56 50.19 58.12
C LYS A 674 -13.01 50.79 56.79
N THR A 675 -12.68 50.10 55.71
CA THR A 675 -13.01 50.46 54.34
C THR A 675 -13.73 49.31 53.66
N ILE A 676 -14.82 49.62 52.97
CA ILE A 676 -15.57 48.70 52.12
C ILE A 676 -15.49 49.22 50.69
N ALA A 677 -15.32 48.30 49.74
CA ALA A 677 -15.41 48.64 48.33
C ALA A 677 -16.62 47.98 47.67
N VAL A 678 -17.35 48.75 46.86
CA VAL A 678 -18.48 48.27 46.07
C VAL A 678 -18.01 47.94 44.66
N PHE A 679 -18.41 46.78 44.13
CA PHE A 679 -18.14 46.38 42.75
C PHE A 679 -19.44 46.08 42.01
N GLU A 680 -19.57 46.50 40.75
CA GLU A 680 -20.76 46.22 39.93
C GLU A 680 -20.70 44.82 39.29
N ALA A 681 -21.76 44.02 39.47
CA ALA A 681 -21.91 42.73 38.79
C ALA A 681 -22.00 42.88 37.26
N ASN A 682 -21.58 41.85 36.53
CA ASN A 682 -21.43 41.79 35.07
C ASN A 682 -20.38 42.76 34.49
N ARG A 683 -19.41 43.20 35.30
CA ARG A 683 -18.23 43.96 34.85
C ARG A 683 -16.98 43.09 34.81
N LYS A 684 -16.05 43.43 33.92
CA LYS A 684 -14.71 42.84 33.85
C LYS A 684 -13.73 43.70 34.66
N ILE A 685 -12.78 43.07 35.33
CA ILE A 685 -11.65 43.78 35.96
C ILE A 685 -10.59 44.02 34.91
N ASN A 686 -10.39 45.27 34.51
CA ASN A 686 -9.33 45.64 33.56
C ASN A 686 -7.97 45.84 34.27
N ASN A 687 -6.89 46.04 33.51
CA ASN A 687 -5.54 46.18 34.07
C ASN A 687 -5.36 47.44 34.94
N ILE A 688 -6.10 48.53 34.68
CA ILE A 688 -6.06 49.76 35.50
C ILE A 688 -6.73 49.47 36.85
N GLN A 689 -7.87 48.79 36.84
CA GLN A 689 -8.62 48.41 38.05
C GLN A 689 -7.83 47.45 38.95
N LYS A 690 -6.93 46.62 38.40
CA LYS A 690 -5.99 45.81 39.20
C LYS A 690 -5.08 46.65 40.09
N GLN A 691 -4.69 47.85 39.68
CA GLN A 691 -3.89 48.75 40.51
C GLN A 691 -4.69 49.24 41.72
N HIS A 692 -5.97 49.57 41.53
CA HIS A 692 -6.87 49.92 42.63
C HIS A 692 -7.15 48.75 43.58
N ILE A 693 -7.30 47.53 43.05
CA ILE A 693 -7.41 46.30 43.86
C ILE A 693 -6.12 46.06 44.66
N THR A 694 -4.95 46.30 44.07
CA THR A 694 -3.66 46.19 44.77
C THR A 694 -3.55 47.22 45.89
N TYR A 695 -4.03 48.45 45.67
CA TYR A 695 -4.13 49.45 46.71
C TYR A 695 -5.06 48.98 47.86
N LEU A 696 -6.24 48.42 47.56
CA LEU A 696 -7.14 47.87 48.58
C LEU A 696 -6.49 46.71 49.36
N LYS A 697 -5.71 45.84 48.69
CA LYS A 697 -4.91 44.81 49.38
C LYS A 697 -3.90 45.42 50.35
N GLY A 698 -3.25 46.52 49.96
CA GLY A 698 -2.29 47.24 50.80
C GLY A 698 -2.91 47.94 52.01
N LEU A 699 -4.24 48.04 52.10
CA LEU A 699 -4.91 48.53 53.31
C LEU A 699 -4.95 47.47 54.44
N GLU A 700 -4.62 46.20 54.14
CA GLU A 700 -4.58 45.09 55.09
C GLU A 700 -5.80 45.06 56.02
N ASN A 701 -5.60 45.16 57.33
CA ASN A 701 -6.64 45.11 58.35
C ASN A 701 -7.67 46.24 58.24
N LYS A 702 -7.39 47.33 57.51
CA LYS A 702 -8.37 48.40 57.25
C LYS A 702 -9.38 48.01 56.17
N PHE A 703 -9.08 47.07 55.27
CA PHE A 703 -10.06 46.66 54.25
C PHE A 703 -10.97 45.54 54.78
N ALA A 704 -12.24 45.87 55.00
CA ALA A 704 -13.24 44.93 55.54
C ALA A 704 -13.73 43.94 54.46
N GLY A 705 -13.88 44.39 53.22
CA GLY A 705 -14.25 43.51 52.11
C GLY A 705 -15.07 44.17 51.01
N TRP A 706 -15.45 43.35 50.04
CA TRP A 706 -16.26 43.72 48.89
C TRP A 706 -17.75 43.62 49.17
N VAL A 707 -18.52 44.52 48.57
CA VAL A 707 -19.96 44.36 48.35
C VAL A 707 -20.23 44.29 46.86
N LEU A 708 -20.66 43.12 46.37
CA LEU A 708 -21.02 42.94 44.96
C LEU A 708 -22.44 43.46 44.72
N ASN A 709 -22.59 44.57 44.01
CA ASN A 709 -23.88 45.23 43.80
C ASN A 709 -24.48 44.91 42.41
N LYS A 710 -25.79 45.11 42.28
CA LYS A 710 -26.59 44.89 41.07
C LYS A 710 -26.60 43.44 40.57
N THR A 711 -26.53 42.47 41.47
CA THR A 711 -26.64 41.05 41.10
C THR A 711 -28.05 40.73 40.59
N GLU A 712 -28.15 39.81 39.64
CA GLU A 712 -29.45 39.31 39.19
C GLU A 712 -29.96 38.26 40.17
N TYR A 713 -31.08 38.56 40.85
CA TYR A 713 -31.75 37.58 41.69
C TYR A 713 -32.50 36.57 40.81
N ASN A 714 -32.17 35.29 40.96
CA ASN A 714 -32.78 34.20 40.20
C ASN A 714 -33.47 33.23 41.17
N GLN A 715 -34.81 33.33 41.29
CA GLN A 715 -35.65 32.56 42.24
C GLN A 715 -35.46 31.03 42.18
N ASN A 716 -34.89 30.49 41.10
CA ASN A 716 -34.81 29.04 40.87
C ASN A 716 -33.58 28.34 41.50
N LYS A 717 -32.58 29.07 42.02
CA LYS A 717 -31.39 28.43 42.59
C LYS A 717 -31.57 27.94 44.03
N GLU A 718 -32.38 28.59 44.86
CA GLU A 718 -32.53 28.22 46.29
C GLU A 718 -33.55 27.11 46.57
N LYS A 719 -34.41 26.74 45.60
CA LYS A 719 -35.29 25.56 45.75
C LYS A 719 -34.55 24.21 45.65
N ARG A 720 -33.24 24.20 45.45
CA ARG A 720 -32.42 22.99 45.22
C ARG A 720 -31.12 22.92 46.03
N SER A 721 -30.92 23.79 47.02
CA SER A 721 -29.83 23.68 47.99
C SER A 721 -30.30 23.07 49.29
#